data_AF-A0A935RMQ2-F1
#
_entry.id   AF-A0A935RMQ2-F1
#
_cell.length_a   1.000
_cell.length_b   1.000
_cell.length_c   1.000
_cell.angle_alpha   90.00
_cell.angle_beta   90.00
_cell.angle_gamma   90.00
#
_symmetry.space_group_name_H-M   'P 1'
#
loop_
_entity.id
_entity.type
_entity.pdbx_description
1 polymer ?
#
loop_
_entity_poly.entity_id
_entity_poly.type
_entity_poly.pdbx_seq_one_letter_code
_entity_poly.pdbx_strand_id
1 'polypeptide(L)'
;MAGESVFFARPAAVLRGYDRAANLKPDLVAGLAVAVVLLPQAIAFATLAELPPQMGLYTGVVAAIVGALWGSSRLLQTGPTNTSSMLIFATLLIAAAPGTEDYVRAAGYLAVMVGLLRLAMGLLRLGVLVHFVADSVIVGFTAGAGVLIMINEMRHVLRLEIPSVPELGLTVRMILLRIEFVHWPSVALALGAFLVALVLKRGGPRMPGAFVAMAAAGVATALLDLDSHGVQVLGAIPRSLPPLAHLPVLDMALIWRLAPGAVAVATIGLVESISMARAIAARDGDRLDVNQEFVGQGLASVAAGMFTGFACTGSWLRSATNREAGGRTPIAAASSGLWLLLIVLAGAPLAAYLPRAALAGILILTAGSLIDRREMARVIRTSRGDTSIMVATFVSALTMPLQFAILAGVLVSFGRFLLKTSTPGVHAVVPDENFRHFVRVEGQPSCPQLGVVEIEGPLYFGAVNHVEDAIRANLEANPQQKYLLLRMHMVDHCDVSGLHMLESVLRLYRRRGGDMFLEGVRPDVRRMSALSGFNAVLGAGNMLDEENAISHLFHKVLNPGYCVYECPERVFGECQAIPKDPQGARLPDYEHLPERAPAELSPSDLRARLDKPEGGALVIDVGEPGEFRNWHIPQARNVPLRLLATEGAFLPRDRALVFVSRIGRRSLLGAGIMQDLGHPEVYTLRGGMLAWEAAGFPIAVE
;
A
#
# COMPACT_ATOMS: atom_id res chain seq x y z
N MET A 1 18.36 8.29 19.79
CA MET A 1 19.49 7.35 19.97
C MET A 1 19.26 6.31 21.08
N ALA A 2 18.01 5.96 21.47
CA ALA A 2 17.73 4.95 22.52
C ALA A 2 17.36 3.55 21.99
N GLY A 3 17.68 3.22 20.73
CA GLY A 3 17.21 1.99 20.06
C GLY A 3 18.30 1.02 19.58
N GLU A 4 19.59 1.39 19.66
CA GLU A 4 20.68 0.57 19.10
C GLU A 4 21.08 -0.61 20.01
N SER A 5 20.87 -0.49 21.33
CA SER A 5 21.18 -1.55 22.30
C SER A 5 20.24 -2.76 22.24
N VAL A 6 19.11 -2.67 21.52
CA VAL A 6 18.12 -3.75 21.46
C VAL A 6 18.53 -4.85 20.47
N PHE A 7 19.18 -4.50 19.35
CA PHE A 7 19.47 -5.47 18.28
C PHE A 7 20.43 -6.58 18.71
N PHE A 8 21.46 -6.24 19.50
CA PHE A 8 22.52 -7.17 19.91
C PHE A 8 22.19 -7.93 21.21
N ALA A 9 21.19 -7.48 21.97
CA ALA A 9 20.75 -8.12 23.22
C ALA A 9 19.85 -9.36 22.99
N ARG A 10 19.48 -9.63 21.74
CA ARG A 10 18.53 -10.67 21.37
C ARG A 10 18.89 -12.09 21.88
N PRO A 11 20.14 -12.58 21.81
CA PRO A 11 20.48 -13.90 22.33
C PRO A 11 20.14 -14.04 23.83
N ALA A 12 20.37 -12.98 24.62
CA ALA A 12 20.01 -12.96 26.03
C ALA A 12 18.48 -13.01 26.23
N ALA A 13 17.71 -12.32 25.38
CA ALA A 13 16.26 -12.37 25.42
C ALA A 13 15.72 -13.77 25.05
N VAL A 14 16.28 -14.40 24.02
CA VAL A 14 15.94 -15.78 23.62
C VAL A 14 16.21 -16.75 24.76
N LEU A 15 17.38 -16.68 25.40
CA LEU A 15 17.74 -17.57 26.50
C LEU A 15 16.91 -17.34 27.78
N ARG A 16 16.59 -16.08 28.11
CA ARG A 16 15.76 -15.75 29.29
C ARG A 16 14.30 -16.16 29.11
N GLY A 17 13.75 -16.04 27.89
CA GLY A 17 12.39 -16.43 27.56
C GLY A 17 12.22 -17.92 27.23
N TYR A 18 13.28 -18.73 27.32
CA TYR A 18 13.26 -20.12 26.89
C TYR A 18 12.67 -21.06 27.95
N ASP A 19 11.43 -21.52 27.73
CA ASP A 19 10.85 -22.62 28.50
C ASP A 19 11.49 -23.96 28.09
N ARG A 20 12.43 -24.44 28.91
CA ARG A 20 13.15 -25.69 28.70
C ARG A 20 12.23 -26.91 28.76
N ALA A 21 11.25 -26.92 29.64
CA ALA A 21 10.37 -28.08 29.84
C ALA A 21 9.50 -28.31 28.60
N ALA A 22 9.00 -27.23 28.00
CA ALA A 22 8.14 -27.29 26.83
C ALA A 22 8.90 -27.44 25.49
N ASN A 23 10.09 -26.84 25.36
CA ASN A 23 10.71 -26.62 24.03
C ASN A 23 12.02 -27.37 23.78
N LEU A 24 12.74 -27.85 24.81
CA LEU A 24 14.06 -28.46 24.62
C LEU A 24 14.03 -29.68 23.68
N LYS A 25 13.15 -30.63 23.96
CA LYS A 25 13.03 -31.85 23.15
C LYS A 25 12.53 -31.55 21.72
N PRO A 26 11.44 -30.81 21.50
CA PRO A 26 10.99 -30.44 20.15
C PRO A 26 12.07 -29.73 19.32
N ASP A 27 12.76 -28.74 19.90
CA ASP A 27 13.75 -27.95 19.18
C ASP A 27 15.02 -28.74 18.85
N LEU A 28 15.48 -29.63 19.74
CA LEU A 28 16.63 -30.50 19.45
C LEU A 28 16.31 -31.52 18.35
N VAL A 29 15.10 -32.07 18.37
CA VAL A 29 14.61 -33.03 17.37
C VAL A 29 14.44 -32.35 16.01
N ALA A 30 13.87 -31.14 15.98
CA ALA A 30 13.75 -30.35 14.77
C ALA A 30 15.11 -29.93 14.21
N GLY A 31 16.03 -29.50 15.08
CA GLY A 31 17.41 -29.19 14.68
C GLY A 31 18.13 -30.37 14.03
N LEU A 32 17.99 -31.58 14.58
CA LEU A 32 18.56 -32.80 14.00
C LEU A 32 17.97 -33.09 12.60
N ALA A 33 16.64 -32.99 12.47
CA ALA A 33 15.98 -33.19 11.19
C ALA A 33 16.48 -32.21 10.12
N VAL A 34 16.67 -30.95 10.49
CA VAL A 34 17.23 -29.92 9.61
C VAL A 34 18.70 -30.19 9.30
N ALA A 35 19.51 -30.61 10.27
CA ALA A 35 20.93 -30.88 10.08
C ALA A 35 21.18 -31.97 9.02
N VAL A 36 20.34 -33.01 9.00
CA VAL A 36 20.39 -34.08 7.99
C VAL A 36 20.12 -33.56 6.58
N VAL A 37 19.19 -32.61 6.43
CA VAL A 37 18.92 -31.95 5.14
C VAL A 37 20.01 -30.94 4.78
N LEU A 38 20.53 -30.22 5.78
CA LEU A 38 21.54 -29.17 5.62
C LEU A 38 22.88 -29.73 5.16
N LEU A 39 23.31 -30.89 5.66
CA LEU A 39 24.58 -31.53 5.33
C LEU A 39 24.82 -31.68 3.81
N PRO A 40 23.96 -32.39 3.05
CA PRO A 40 24.14 -32.57 1.61
C PRO A 40 24.00 -31.26 0.83
N GLN A 41 23.09 -30.38 1.26
CA GLN A 41 22.86 -29.09 0.63
C GLN A 41 24.06 -28.17 0.76
N ALA A 42 24.67 -28.13 1.94
CA ALA A 42 25.86 -27.33 2.21
C ALA A 42 27.00 -27.70 1.26
N ILE A 43 27.25 -29.00 1.06
CA ILE A 43 28.24 -29.51 0.11
C ILE A 43 27.87 -29.11 -1.31
N ALA A 44 26.63 -29.40 -1.74
CA ALA A 44 26.18 -29.11 -3.11
C ALA A 44 26.26 -27.61 -3.44
N PHE A 45 25.85 -26.75 -2.52
CA PHE A 45 25.87 -25.30 -2.71
C PHE A 45 27.29 -24.72 -2.72
N ALA A 46 28.20 -25.23 -1.90
CA ALA A 46 29.62 -24.89 -2.04
C ALA A 46 30.16 -25.26 -3.42
N THR A 47 29.84 -26.46 -3.92
CA THR A 47 30.29 -26.88 -5.26
C THR A 47 29.69 -26.05 -6.39
N LEU A 48 28.44 -25.57 -6.26
CA LEU A 48 27.87 -24.62 -7.22
C LEU A 48 28.57 -23.27 -7.22
N ALA A 49 29.16 -22.89 -6.09
CA ALA A 49 30.01 -21.71 -5.99
C ALA A 49 31.46 -21.97 -6.47
N GLU A 50 31.78 -23.17 -6.98
CA GLU A 50 33.16 -23.61 -7.26
C GLU A 50 34.07 -23.49 -6.02
N LEU A 51 33.50 -23.68 -4.82
CA LEU A 51 34.21 -23.64 -3.54
C LEU A 51 34.41 -25.04 -2.97
N PRO A 52 35.45 -25.23 -2.13
CA PRO A 52 35.63 -26.49 -1.40
C PRO A 52 34.37 -26.87 -0.60
N PRO A 53 33.92 -28.14 -0.65
CA PRO A 53 32.76 -28.63 0.12
C PRO A 53 32.76 -28.26 1.61
N GLN A 54 33.96 -28.21 2.21
CA GLN A 54 34.21 -27.80 3.58
C GLN A 54 33.59 -26.43 3.89
N MET A 55 33.74 -25.45 2.99
CA MET A 55 33.25 -24.09 3.21
C MET A 55 31.72 -24.04 3.33
N GLY A 56 31.03 -24.90 2.59
CA GLY A 56 29.58 -25.04 2.70
C GLY A 56 29.16 -25.55 4.07
N LEU A 57 29.84 -26.57 4.57
CA LEU A 57 29.58 -27.14 5.89
C LEU A 57 29.86 -26.12 7.00
N TYR A 58 30.98 -25.41 6.92
CA TYR A 58 31.34 -24.35 7.86
C TYR A 58 30.30 -23.21 7.87
N THR A 59 29.88 -22.78 6.68
CA THR A 59 28.80 -21.81 6.52
C THR A 59 27.51 -22.33 7.16
N GLY A 60 27.15 -23.59 6.92
CA GLY A 60 25.96 -24.21 7.50
C GLY A 60 25.98 -24.24 9.03
N VAL A 61 27.12 -24.56 9.65
CA VAL A 61 27.27 -24.59 11.11
C VAL A 61 27.13 -23.18 11.69
N VAL A 62 27.98 -22.26 11.22
CA VAL A 62 28.13 -20.93 11.82
C VAL A 62 26.90 -20.07 11.56
N ALA A 63 26.42 -20.07 10.32
CA ALA A 63 25.31 -19.21 9.94
C ALA A 63 23.98 -19.66 10.56
N ALA A 64 23.75 -20.96 10.76
CA ALA A 64 22.56 -21.45 11.45
C ALA A 64 22.51 -20.98 12.91
N ILE A 65 23.66 -21.02 13.61
CA ILE A 65 23.77 -20.58 15.01
C ILE A 65 23.59 -19.06 15.10
N VAL A 66 24.36 -18.29 14.34
CA VAL A 66 24.36 -16.82 14.45
C VAL A 66 23.06 -16.24 13.89
N GLY A 67 22.58 -16.74 12.75
CA GLY A 67 21.32 -16.30 12.15
C GLY A 67 20.12 -16.52 13.07
N ALA A 68 20.09 -17.65 13.80
CA ALA A 68 19.01 -17.94 14.74
C ALA A 68 19.05 -17.05 16.00
N LEU A 69 20.23 -16.82 16.57
CA LEU A 69 20.35 -16.09 17.83
C LEU A 69 20.17 -14.58 17.68
N TRP A 70 20.54 -14.02 16.52
CA TRP A 70 20.41 -12.58 16.22
C TRP A 70 19.31 -12.24 15.21
N GLY A 71 18.75 -13.18 14.47
CA GLY A 71 17.66 -12.94 13.49
C GLY A 71 16.28 -12.90 14.12
N SER A 72 15.33 -12.19 13.50
CA SER A 72 13.99 -11.96 14.04
C SER A 72 13.05 -13.17 14.01
N SER A 73 13.16 -14.01 12.99
CA SER A 73 12.28 -15.16 12.82
C SER A 73 12.55 -16.23 13.87
N ARG A 74 11.50 -16.96 14.29
CA ARG A 74 11.64 -18.10 15.19
C ARG A 74 12.14 -19.36 14.50
N LEU A 75 11.74 -19.57 13.24
CA LEU A 75 11.92 -20.85 12.56
C LEU A 75 12.75 -20.75 11.28
N LEU A 76 13.15 -19.54 10.86
CA LEU A 76 14.01 -19.35 9.69
C LEU A 76 15.38 -19.99 9.94
N GLN A 77 15.83 -20.77 8.96
CA GLN A 77 17.12 -21.44 8.95
C GLN A 77 18.09 -20.75 8.00
N THR A 78 19.13 -20.12 8.55
CA THR A 78 20.17 -19.45 7.78
C THR A 78 21.31 -20.39 7.41
N GLY A 79 21.88 -20.24 6.21
CA GLY A 79 23.01 -21.04 5.73
C GLY A 79 23.23 -20.87 4.23
N PRO A 80 24.01 -21.75 3.58
CA PRO A 80 24.22 -21.69 2.14
C PRO A 80 22.92 -22.01 1.39
N THR A 81 22.72 -21.36 0.24
CA THR A 81 21.57 -21.58 -0.65
C THR A 81 22.01 -21.61 -2.11
N ASN A 82 21.18 -22.19 -2.99
CA ASN A 82 21.44 -22.21 -4.42
C ASN A 82 21.67 -20.80 -4.99
N THR A 83 20.77 -19.87 -4.66
CA THR A 83 20.80 -18.48 -5.13
C THR A 83 22.07 -17.76 -4.71
N SER A 84 22.42 -17.84 -3.41
CA SER A 84 23.64 -17.20 -2.90
C SER A 84 24.89 -17.78 -3.57
N SER A 85 24.94 -19.10 -3.74
CA SER A 85 26.10 -19.79 -4.34
C SER A 85 26.34 -19.38 -5.79
N MET A 86 25.29 -19.29 -6.61
CA MET A 86 25.40 -18.85 -8.02
C MET A 86 25.82 -17.37 -8.14
N LEU A 87 25.30 -16.50 -7.28
CA LEU A 87 25.70 -15.08 -7.28
C LEU A 87 27.12 -14.88 -6.78
N ILE A 88 27.53 -15.66 -5.78
CA ILE A 88 28.92 -15.68 -5.29
C ILE A 88 29.84 -16.17 -6.40
N PHE A 89 29.52 -17.27 -7.07
CA PHE A 89 30.27 -17.75 -8.23
C PHE A 89 30.49 -16.65 -9.28
N ALA A 90 29.40 -16.04 -9.73
CA ALA A 90 29.44 -14.97 -10.73
C ALA A 90 30.27 -13.76 -10.27
N THR A 91 30.21 -13.43 -8.97
CA THR A 91 30.98 -12.32 -8.39
C THR A 91 32.47 -12.65 -8.28
N LEU A 92 32.79 -13.87 -7.83
CA LEU A 92 34.17 -14.30 -7.58
C LEU A 92 34.96 -14.53 -8.86
N LEU A 93 34.31 -14.94 -9.96
CA LEU A 93 34.96 -15.10 -11.27
C LEU A 93 35.66 -13.82 -11.76
N ILE A 94 35.18 -12.65 -11.35
CA ILE A 94 35.76 -11.35 -11.71
C ILE A 94 37.01 -11.06 -10.87
N ALA A 95 37.14 -11.70 -9.69
CA ALA A 95 38.19 -11.47 -8.72
C ALA A 95 39.35 -12.47 -8.84
N ALA A 96 39.05 -13.77 -8.93
CA ALA A 96 40.03 -14.85 -8.94
C ALA A 96 39.52 -16.06 -9.75
N ALA A 97 40.45 -16.93 -10.17
CA ALA A 97 40.13 -18.16 -10.86
C ALA A 97 39.70 -19.28 -9.89
N PRO A 98 38.64 -20.06 -10.20
CA PRO A 98 38.23 -21.21 -9.40
C PRO A 98 39.39 -22.17 -9.08
N GLY A 99 39.35 -22.79 -7.90
CA GLY A 99 40.37 -23.76 -7.45
C GLY A 99 41.66 -23.14 -6.89
N THR A 100 41.82 -21.82 -6.91
CA THR A 100 42.97 -21.13 -6.29
C THR A 100 42.72 -20.78 -4.83
N GLU A 101 43.78 -20.62 -4.03
CA GLU A 101 43.63 -20.13 -2.64
C GLU A 101 43.03 -18.72 -2.59
N ASP A 102 43.35 -17.87 -3.55
CA ASP A 102 42.81 -16.50 -3.63
C ASP A 102 41.31 -16.50 -3.87
N TYR A 103 40.78 -17.47 -4.61
CA TYR A 103 39.33 -17.66 -4.80
C TYR A 103 38.61 -17.96 -3.49
N VAL A 104 39.18 -18.89 -2.71
CA VAL A 104 38.68 -19.29 -1.38
C VAL A 104 38.73 -18.10 -0.42
N ARG A 105 39.83 -17.33 -0.40
CA ARG A 105 39.96 -16.13 0.44
C ARG A 105 38.98 -15.04 0.03
N ALA A 106 38.81 -14.80 -1.28
CA ALA A 106 37.86 -13.83 -1.81
C ALA A 106 36.41 -14.19 -1.44
N ALA A 107 36.06 -15.48 -1.38
CA ALA A 107 34.73 -15.92 -0.94
C ALA A 107 34.41 -15.54 0.52
N GLY A 108 35.35 -15.81 1.43
CA GLY A 108 35.22 -15.41 2.84
C GLY A 108 35.18 -13.90 3.01
N TYR A 109 35.99 -13.17 2.23
CA TYR A 109 36.02 -11.72 2.24
C TYR A 109 34.72 -11.10 1.73
N LEU A 110 34.19 -11.61 0.62
CA LEU A 110 32.88 -11.25 0.08
C LEU A 110 31.76 -11.50 1.11
N ALA A 111 31.82 -12.59 1.87
CA ALA A 111 30.86 -12.89 2.92
C ALA A 111 30.84 -11.83 4.03
N VAL A 112 32.03 -11.37 4.46
CA VAL A 112 32.15 -10.28 5.42
C VAL A 112 31.60 -8.97 4.84
N MET A 113 31.95 -8.61 3.61
CA MET A 113 31.42 -7.41 2.95
C MET A 113 29.88 -7.43 2.85
N VAL A 114 29.32 -8.54 2.39
CA VAL A 114 27.87 -8.77 2.32
C VAL A 114 27.24 -8.64 3.70
N GLY A 115 27.85 -9.26 4.72
CA GLY A 115 27.36 -9.22 6.08
C GLY A 115 27.34 -7.80 6.67
N LEU A 116 28.41 -7.03 6.46
CA LEU A 116 28.51 -5.63 6.89
C LEU A 116 27.48 -4.74 6.19
N LEU A 117 27.27 -4.92 4.88
CA LEU A 117 26.24 -4.18 4.14
C LEU A 117 24.84 -4.45 4.72
N ARG A 118 24.49 -5.72 4.96
CA ARG A 118 23.19 -6.08 5.55
C ARG A 118 23.04 -5.56 6.97
N LEU A 119 24.10 -5.63 7.77
CA LEU A 119 24.14 -5.06 9.11
C LEU A 119 23.87 -3.54 9.06
N ALA A 120 24.53 -2.81 8.16
CA ALA A 120 24.31 -1.39 7.96
C ALA A 120 22.85 -1.10 7.55
N MET A 121 22.28 -1.87 6.62
CA MET A 121 20.88 -1.71 6.22
C MET A 121 19.89 -1.93 7.39
N GLY A 122 20.18 -2.89 8.27
CA GLY A 122 19.38 -3.14 9.47
C GLY A 122 19.48 -2.00 10.49
N LEU A 123 20.70 -1.50 10.75
CA LEU A 123 20.95 -0.39 11.66
C LEU A 123 20.33 0.92 11.17
N LEU A 124 20.38 1.17 9.85
CA LEU A 124 19.73 2.30 9.19
C LEU A 124 18.21 2.15 9.05
N ARG A 125 17.64 1.04 9.54
CA ARG A 125 16.20 0.74 9.53
C ARG A 125 15.55 0.73 8.14
N LEU A 126 16.29 0.26 7.13
CA LEU A 126 15.81 0.20 5.74
C LEU A 126 14.76 -0.89 5.48
N GLY A 127 14.41 -1.70 6.49
CA GLY A 127 13.37 -2.73 6.40
C GLY A 127 11.95 -2.21 6.16
N VAL A 128 11.70 -0.90 6.32
CA VAL A 128 10.40 -0.27 6.05
C VAL A 128 9.93 -0.50 4.60
N LEU A 129 10.87 -0.61 3.66
CA LEU A 129 10.58 -0.83 2.24
C LEU A 129 9.95 -2.20 1.97
N VAL A 130 10.01 -3.13 2.94
CA VAL A 130 9.52 -4.51 2.78
C VAL A 130 8.10 -4.68 3.33
N HIS A 131 7.56 -3.67 4.02
CA HIS A 131 6.16 -3.68 4.46
C HIS A 131 5.16 -3.61 3.30
N PHE A 132 5.59 -3.23 2.11
CA PHE A 132 4.74 -3.12 0.91
C PHE A 132 4.50 -4.45 0.18
N VAL A 133 4.97 -5.58 0.73
CA VAL A 133 4.72 -6.91 0.17
C VAL A 133 3.34 -7.41 0.61
N ALA A 134 2.38 -7.45 -0.32
CA ALA A 134 1.02 -7.93 -0.05
C ALA A 134 0.99 -9.43 0.29
N ASP A 135 -0.01 -9.86 1.07
CA ASP A 135 -0.17 -11.27 1.45
C ASP A 135 -0.41 -12.18 0.22
N SER A 136 -1.07 -11.66 -0.81
CA SER A 136 -1.27 -12.33 -2.09
C SER A 136 0.05 -12.66 -2.81
N VAL A 137 1.09 -11.82 -2.65
CA VAL A 137 2.45 -12.11 -3.15
C VAL A 137 3.03 -13.32 -2.41
N ILE A 138 2.90 -13.36 -1.08
CA ILE A 138 3.42 -14.47 -0.25
C ILE A 138 2.75 -15.80 -0.64
N VAL A 139 1.42 -15.81 -0.79
CA VAL A 139 0.68 -17.02 -1.18
C VAL A 139 1.14 -17.52 -2.55
N GLY A 140 1.25 -16.62 -3.55
CA GLY A 140 1.71 -16.98 -4.89
C GLY A 140 3.16 -17.48 -4.91
N PHE A 141 4.05 -16.80 -4.19
CA PHE A 141 5.47 -17.15 -4.07
C PHE A 141 5.66 -18.53 -3.42
N THR A 142 4.99 -18.80 -2.30
CA THR A 142 5.14 -20.08 -1.57
C THR A 142 4.62 -21.27 -2.38
N ALA A 143 3.51 -21.09 -3.09
CA ALA A 143 2.99 -22.12 -4.00
C ALA A 143 3.95 -22.36 -5.17
N GLY A 144 4.48 -21.30 -5.78
CA GLY A 144 5.44 -21.42 -6.89
C GLY A 144 6.75 -22.07 -6.47
N ALA A 145 7.31 -21.65 -5.33
CA ALA A 145 8.51 -22.25 -4.74
C ALA A 145 8.31 -23.74 -4.44
N GLY A 146 7.14 -24.13 -3.90
CA GLY A 146 6.82 -25.54 -3.64
C GLY A 146 6.81 -26.39 -4.91
N VAL A 147 6.17 -25.91 -5.98
CA VAL A 147 6.15 -26.59 -7.28
C VAL A 147 7.56 -26.69 -7.88
N LEU A 148 8.33 -25.60 -7.86
CA LEU A 148 9.69 -25.58 -8.40
C LEU A 148 10.61 -26.56 -7.66
N ILE A 149 10.54 -26.61 -6.33
CA ILE A 149 11.31 -27.58 -5.53
C ILE A 149 10.94 -29.01 -5.93
N MET A 150 9.64 -29.34 -6.00
CA MET A 150 9.20 -30.69 -6.37
C MET A 150 9.75 -31.15 -7.73
N ILE A 151 9.77 -30.25 -8.71
CA ILE A 151 10.27 -30.55 -10.06
C ILE A 151 11.81 -30.63 -10.09
N ASN A 152 12.51 -29.72 -9.42
CA ASN A 152 13.97 -29.73 -9.39
C ASN A 152 14.52 -30.97 -8.68
N GLU A 153 13.83 -31.48 -7.66
CA GLU A 153 14.22 -32.72 -6.97
C GLU A 153 14.02 -33.99 -7.83
N MET A 154 13.20 -33.94 -8.90
CA MET A 154 13.02 -35.06 -9.82
C MET A 154 14.33 -35.53 -10.46
N ARG A 155 15.31 -34.63 -10.68
CA ARG A 155 16.63 -35.01 -11.22
C ARG A 155 17.36 -36.01 -10.32
N HIS A 156 17.20 -35.88 -9.00
CA HIS A 156 17.83 -36.75 -8.00
C HIS A 156 17.04 -38.04 -7.79
N VAL A 157 15.71 -37.98 -7.87
CA VAL A 157 14.84 -39.16 -7.86
C VAL A 157 15.14 -40.07 -9.06
N LEU A 158 15.18 -39.49 -10.26
CA LEU A 158 15.39 -40.21 -11.52
C LEU A 158 16.88 -40.53 -11.79
N ARG A 159 17.80 -39.95 -10.99
CA ARG A 159 19.27 -39.99 -11.19
C ARG A 159 19.69 -39.54 -12.60
N LEU A 160 19.10 -38.44 -13.07
CA LEU A 160 19.47 -37.84 -14.35
C LEU A 160 20.56 -36.80 -14.14
N GLU A 161 21.62 -36.88 -14.94
CA GLU A 161 22.70 -35.88 -14.96
C GLU A 161 22.26 -34.63 -15.73
N ILE A 162 21.53 -33.78 -15.02
CA ILE A 162 20.97 -32.54 -15.55
C ILE A 162 21.46 -31.37 -14.68
N PRO A 163 21.91 -30.25 -15.29
CA PRO A 163 22.28 -29.05 -14.54
C PRO A 163 21.07 -28.48 -13.79
N SER A 164 21.34 -27.90 -12.63
CA SER A 164 20.31 -27.17 -11.86
C SER A 164 20.05 -25.83 -12.51
N VAL A 165 18.86 -25.63 -13.08
CA VAL A 165 18.45 -24.37 -13.70
C VAL A 165 17.24 -23.78 -12.96
N PRO A 166 17.12 -22.44 -12.87
CA PRO A 166 16.01 -21.80 -12.15
C PRO A 166 14.67 -21.85 -12.91
N GLU A 167 14.67 -22.24 -14.19
CA GLU A 167 13.48 -22.24 -15.05
C GLU A 167 12.82 -23.62 -15.13
N LEU A 168 11.52 -23.68 -14.81
CA LEU A 168 10.75 -24.92 -14.83
C LEU A 168 10.67 -25.53 -16.22
N GLY A 169 10.38 -24.72 -17.25
CA GLY A 169 10.20 -25.22 -18.63
C GLY A 169 11.45 -25.89 -19.18
N LEU A 170 12.63 -25.34 -18.88
CA LEU A 170 13.91 -25.92 -19.29
C LEU A 170 14.19 -27.23 -18.55
N THR A 171 13.93 -27.28 -17.24
CA THR A 171 14.11 -28.48 -16.41
C THR A 171 13.23 -29.63 -16.89
N VAL A 172 11.93 -29.37 -17.11
CA VAL A 172 10.98 -30.38 -17.61
C VAL A 172 11.41 -30.89 -18.98
N ARG A 173 11.80 -30.00 -19.90
CA ARG A 173 12.31 -30.40 -21.22
C ARG A 173 13.54 -31.30 -21.12
N MET A 174 14.51 -30.97 -20.26
CA MET A 174 15.71 -31.79 -20.07
C MET A 174 15.39 -33.17 -19.47
N ILE A 175 14.42 -33.25 -18.56
CA ILE A 175 13.95 -34.53 -18.00
C ILE A 175 13.31 -35.39 -19.09
N LEU A 176 12.40 -34.81 -19.88
CA LEU A 176 11.71 -35.53 -20.97
C LEU A 176 12.69 -36.07 -22.01
N LEU A 177 13.70 -35.29 -22.38
CA LEU A 177 14.73 -35.70 -23.33
C LEU A 177 15.67 -36.80 -22.83
N ARG A 178 15.71 -37.05 -21.50
CA ARG A 178 16.60 -38.05 -20.88
C ARG A 178 15.84 -39.13 -20.12
N ILE A 179 14.54 -39.27 -20.38
CA ILE A 179 13.66 -40.17 -19.62
C ILE A 179 14.03 -41.66 -19.76
N GLU A 180 14.73 -42.02 -20.84
CA GLU A 180 15.25 -43.37 -21.06
C GLU A 180 16.40 -43.76 -20.12
N PHE A 181 17.10 -42.77 -19.53
CA PHE A 181 18.25 -42.99 -18.63
C PHE A 181 17.86 -43.07 -17.14
N VAL A 182 16.58 -43.30 -16.85
CA VAL A 182 16.07 -43.35 -15.46
C VAL A 182 16.67 -44.53 -14.70
N HIS A 183 17.21 -44.24 -13.52
CA HIS A 183 17.77 -45.26 -12.64
C HIS A 183 16.73 -45.75 -11.62
N TRP A 184 16.09 -46.88 -11.93
CA TRP A 184 15.02 -47.46 -11.11
C TRP A 184 15.38 -47.72 -9.63
N PRO A 185 16.59 -48.18 -9.25
CA PRO A 185 16.94 -48.32 -7.84
C PRO A 185 16.89 -47.00 -7.07
N SER A 186 17.30 -45.89 -7.70
CA SER A 186 17.20 -44.55 -7.10
C SER A 186 15.73 -44.13 -6.93
N VAL A 187 14.89 -44.41 -7.93
CA VAL A 187 13.45 -44.12 -7.86
C VAL A 187 12.78 -44.89 -6.74
N ALA A 188 13.07 -46.19 -6.62
CA ALA A 188 12.53 -47.04 -5.56
C ALA A 188 12.95 -46.55 -4.17
N LEU A 189 14.22 -46.14 -4.01
CA LEU A 189 14.74 -45.60 -2.76
C LEU A 189 14.13 -44.25 -2.39
N ALA A 190 13.96 -43.36 -3.37
CA ALA A 190 13.27 -42.08 -3.18
C ALA A 190 11.80 -42.26 -2.79
N LEU A 191 11.09 -43.15 -3.49
CA LEU A 191 9.69 -43.48 -3.21
C LEU A 191 9.54 -44.15 -1.83
N GLY A 192 10.45 -45.06 -1.49
CA GLY A 192 10.50 -45.70 -0.18
C GLY A 192 10.69 -44.68 0.94
N ALA A 193 11.67 -43.78 0.81
CA ALA A 193 11.91 -42.71 1.77
C ALA A 193 10.70 -41.77 1.88
N PHE A 194 10.08 -41.39 0.75
CA PHE A 194 8.85 -40.58 0.72
C PHE A 194 7.71 -41.27 1.48
N LEU A 195 7.47 -42.56 1.22
CA LEU A 195 6.39 -43.32 1.85
C LEU A 195 6.63 -43.50 3.35
N VAL A 196 7.86 -43.84 3.77
CA VAL A 196 8.22 -43.93 5.19
C VAL A 196 8.00 -42.58 5.88
N ALA A 197 8.47 -41.49 5.29
CA ALA A 197 8.26 -40.16 5.85
C ALA A 197 6.77 -39.78 5.92
N LEU A 198 5.98 -40.11 4.91
CA LEU A 198 4.53 -39.85 4.85
C LEU A 198 3.75 -40.65 5.91
N VAL A 199 4.06 -41.94 6.07
CA VAL A 199 3.40 -42.81 7.05
C VAL A 199 3.72 -42.34 8.46
N LEU A 200 4.99 -42.07 8.76
CA LEU A 200 5.41 -41.57 10.06
C LEU A 200 4.81 -40.19 10.37
N LYS A 201 4.65 -39.32 9.35
CA LYS A 201 3.96 -38.03 9.49
C LYS A 201 2.50 -38.18 9.93
N ARG A 202 1.80 -39.24 9.50
CA ARG A 202 0.41 -39.51 9.91
C ARG A 202 0.28 -40.10 11.31
N GLY A 203 1.32 -40.78 11.82
CA GLY A 203 1.32 -41.47 13.12
C GLY A 203 1.59 -40.60 14.35
N GLY A 204 1.87 -39.29 14.18
CA GLY A 204 2.12 -38.35 15.27
C GLY A 204 3.61 -38.06 15.57
N PRO A 205 3.90 -37.02 16.37
CA PRO A 205 5.19 -36.30 16.35
C PRO A 205 6.26 -36.89 17.28
N ARG A 206 6.45 -38.23 17.32
CA ARG A 206 7.45 -38.81 18.23
C ARG A 206 8.88 -38.78 17.67
N MET A 207 9.07 -38.91 16.36
CA MET A 207 10.35 -38.72 15.67
C MET A 207 10.14 -38.09 14.28
N PRO A 208 11.09 -37.29 13.74
CA PRO A 208 10.97 -36.71 12.43
C PRO A 208 10.97 -37.82 11.38
N GLY A 209 9.85 -37.97 10.65
CA GLY A 209 9.73 -38.99 9.60
C GLY A 209 10.84 -38.90 8.55
N ALA A 210 11.33 -37.68 8.29
CA ALA A 210 12.50 -37.41 7.45
C ALA A 210 13.79 -38.07 7.96
N PHE A 211 14.07 -37.99 9.26
CA PHE A 211 15.28 -38.59 9.85
C PHE A 211 15.22 -40.11 9.76
N VAL A 212 14.09 -40.70 10.12
CA VAL A 212 13.90 -42.16 10.07
C VAL A 212 13.97 -42.67 8.63
N ALA A 213 13.32 -41.97 7.70
CA ALA A 213 13.39 -42.29 6.28
C ALA A 213 14.82 -42.24 5.75
N MET A 214 15.60 -41.22 6.14
CA MET A 214 17.00 -41.09 5.73
C MET A 214 17.89 -42.18 6.35
N ALA A 215 17.73 -42.46 7.64
CA ALA A 215 18.49 -43.51 8.32
C ALA A 215 18.18 -44.89 7.71
N ALA A 216 16.90 -45.19 7.48
CA ALA A 216 16.47 -46.42 6.82
C ALA A 216 17.02 -46.54 5.40
N ALA A 217 17.01 -45.44 4.63
CA ALA A 217 17.59 -45.42 3.29
C ALA A 217 19.11 -45.62 3.31
N GLY A 218 19.83 -45.00 4.26
CA GLY A 218 21.27 -45.19 4.43
C GLY A 218 21.64 -46.62 4.82
N VAL A 219 20.87 -47.24 5.73
CA VAL A 219 21.03 -48.66 6.09
C VAL A 219 20.75 -49.55 4.89
N ALA A 220 19.70 -49.28 4.12
CA ALA A 220 19.39 -50.04 2.90
C ALA A 220 20.51 -49.90 1.86
N THR A 221 21.05 -48.69 1.66
CA THR A 221 22.19 -48.45 0.77
C THR A 221 23.42 -49.24 1.22
N ALA A 222 23.74 -49.25 2.52
CA ALA A 222 24.89 -49.99 3.04
C ALA A 222 24.72 -51.52 2.98
N LEU A 223 23.53 -52.05 3.33
CA LEU A 223 23.30 -53.50 3.37
C LEU A 223 23.15 -54.13 1.98
N LEU A 224 22.58 -53.38 1.03
CA LEU A 224 22.34 -53.86 -0.34
C LEU A 224 23.43 -53.38 -1.32
N ASP A 225 24.47 -52.72 -0.83
CA ASP A 225 25.59 -52.20 -1.63
C ASP A 225 25.10 -51.35 -2.82
N LEU A 226 24.10 -50.48 -2.57
CA LEU A 226 23.41 -49.77 -3.66
C LEU A 226 24.30 -48.71 -4.31
N ASP A 227 25.33 -48.24 -3.61
CA ASP A 227 26.32 -47.30 -4.14
C ASP A 227 27.18 -47.94 -5.24
N SER A 228 27.55 -49.22 -5.10
CA SER A 228 28.23 -49.96 -6.17
C SER A 228 27.32 -50.21 -7.39
N HIS A 229 26.00 -50.29 -7.16
CA HIS A 229 24.97 -50.34 -8.19
C HIS A 229 24.61 -48.93 -8.73
N GLY A 230 25.40 -47.92 -8.38
CA GLY A 230 25.35 -46.58 -8.92
C GLY A 230 24.41 -45.60 -8.20
N VAL A 231 23.72 -45.98 -7.12
CA VAL A 231 22.99 -45.00 -6.33
C VAL A 231 23.96 -43.90 -5.85
N GLN A 232 23.67 -42.64 -6.20
CA GLN A 232 24.53 -41.53 -5.82
C GLN A 232 24.41 -41.26 -4.32
N VAL A 233 25.53 -41.37 -3.63
CA VAL A 233 25.69 -41.07 -2.20
C VAL A 233 26.40 -39.73 -1.98
N LEU A 234 26.48 -39.27 -0.73
CA LEU A 234 27.14 -38.00 -0.40
C LEU A 234 28.67 -38.08 -0.41
N GLY A 235 29.25 -39.24 -0.15
CA GLY A 235 30.70 -39.46 -0.13
C GLY A 235 31.39 -39.01 1.17
N ALA A 236 32.73 -38.92 1.13
CA ALA A 236 33.53 -38.61 2.29
C ALA A 236 33.39 -37.14 2.74
N ILE A 237 33.18 -36.94 4.04
CA ILE A 237 33.04 -35.61 4.66
C ILE A 237 34.33 -35.25 5.41
N PRO A 238 34.81 -34.00 5.31
CA PRO A 238 35.94 -33.50 6.09
C PRO A 238 35.70 -33.58 7.60
N ARG A 239 36.69 -34.04 8.38
CA ARG A 239 36.62 -34.14 9.85
C ARG A 239 37.39 -33.01 10.53
N SER A 240 36.94 -31.78 10.38
CA SER A 240 37.60 -30.61 10.96
C SER A 240 36.60 -29.59 11.49
N LEU A 241 37.00 -28.89 12.54
CA LEU A 241 36.31 -27.70 13.02
C LEU A 241 36.48 -26.56 12.00
N PRO A 242 35.50 -25.63 11.88
CA PRO A 242 35.66 -24.44 11.06
C PRO A 242 36.88 -23.62 11.52
N PRO A 243 37.95 -23.50 10.71
CA PRO A 243 39.12 -22.73 11.08
C PRO A 243 38.84 -21.23 10.92
N LEU A 244 39.57 -20.40 11.67
CA LEU A 244 39.55 -18.96 11.44
C LEU A 244 40.13 -18.66 10.06
N ALA A 245 39.43 -17.80 9.31
CA ALA A 245 39.84 -17.42 7.96
C ALA A 245 41.03 -16.47 7.99
N HIS A 246 42.02 -16.74 7.14
CA HIS A 246 43.08 -15.80 6.81
C HIS A 246 42.56 -14.79 5.79
N LEU A 247 41.81 -13.80 6.26
CA LEU A 247 41.24 -12.76 5.41
C LEU A 247 42.32 -11.72 5.06
N PRO A 248 42.43 -11.28 3.79
CA PRO A 248 43.30 -10.18 3.41
C PRO A 248 42.74 -8.86 3.97
N VAL A 249 43.11 -8.54 5.21
CA VAL A 249 42.66 -7.32 5.88
C VAL A 249 43.22 -6.11 5.12
N LEU A 250 42.34 -5.24 4.62
CA LEU A 250 42.65 -3.97 3.94
C LEU A 250 43.19 -4.05 2.50
N ASP A 251 42.89 -5.12 1.73
CA ASP A 251 43.10 -5.09 0.28
C ASP A 251 42.04 -4.20 -0.41
N MET A 252 42.38 -2.92 -0.58
CA MET A 252 41.49 -1.93 -1.21
C MET A 252 41.14 -2.28 -2.66
N ALA A 253 42.06 -2.90 -3.40
CA ALA A 253 41.80 -3.27 -4.79
C ALA A 253 40.76 -4.40 -4.86
N LEU A 254 40.88 -5.39 -3.97
CA LEU A 254 39.89 -6.47 -3.87
C LEU A 254 38.52 -5.96 -3.41
N ILE A 255 38.47 -5.01 -2.46
CA ILE A 255 37.22 -4.37 -2.02
C ILE A 255 36.50 -3.72 -3.21
N TRP A 256 37.18 -2.87 -3.98
CA TRP A 256 36.54 -2.18 -5.11
C TRP A 256 36.09 -3.14 -6.21
N ARG A 257 36.84 -4.20 -6.48
CA ARG A 257 36.45 -5.25 -7.44
C ARG A 257 35.22 -6.02 -7.00
N LEU A 258 35.13 -6.38 -5.72
CA LEU A 258 34.02 -7.15 -5.17
C LEU A 258 32.80 -6.31 -4.77
N ALA A 259 32.95 -5.00 -4.58
CA ALA A 259 31.89 -4.14 -4.05
C ALA A 259 30.56 -4.20 -4.82
N PRO A 260 30.53 -4.14 -6.18
CA PRO A 260 29.28 -4.25 -6.93
C PRO A 260 28.58 -5.60 -6.69
N GLY A 261 29.34 -6.70 -6.70
CA GLY A 261 28.82 -8.03 -6.42
C GLY A 261 28.39 -8.21 -4.97
N ALA A 262 29.11 -7.62 -4.01
CA ALA A 262 28.74 -7.62 -2.60
C ALA A 262 27.39 -6.93 -2.37
N VAL A 263 27.14 -5.78 -3.01
CA VAL A 263 25.85 -5.09 -2.96
C VAL A 263 24.73 -5.95 -3.56
N ALA A 264 25.00 -6.59 -4.71
CA ALA A 264 24.03 -7.48 -5.35
C ALA A 264 23.69 -8.69 -4.47
N VAL A 265 24.69 -9.42 -3.97
CA VAL A 265 24.53 -10.59 -3.09
C VAL A 265 23.87 -10.19 -1.77
N ALA A 266 24.22 -9.03 -1.21
CA ALA A 266 23.60 -8.50 0.01
C ALA A 266 22.11 -8.24 -0.19
N THR A 267 21.75 -7.46 -1.21
CA THR A 267 20.38 -7.03 -1.47
C THR A 267 19.50 -8.21 -1.86
N ILE A 268 19.93 -9.03 -2.82
CA ILE A 268 19.15 -10.18 -3.30
C ILE A 268 18.96 -11.20 -2.18
N GLY A 269 20.01 -11.49 -1.40
CA GLY A 269 19.90 -12.44 -0.30
C GLY A 269 19.04 -11.94 0.87
N LEU A 270 18.94 -10.62 1.08
CA LEU A 270 17.96 -10.05 2.02
C LEU A 270 16.54 -10.22 1.51
N VAL A 271 16.26 -9.89 0.25
CA VAL A 271 14.94 -10.10 -0.36
C VAL A 271 14.52 -11.56 -0.24
N GLU A 272 15.43 -12.50 -0.49
CA GLU A 272 15.19 -13.93 -0.30
C GLU A 272 14.86 -14.27 1.16
N SER A 273 15.72 -13.87 2.09
CA SER A 273 15.60 -14.21 3.52
C SER A 273 14.33 -13.64 4.15
N ILE A 274 14.00 -12.36 3.90
CA ILE A 274 12.81 -11.72 4.47
C ILE A 274 11.55 -12.36 3.93
N SER A 275 11.53 -12.62 2.63
CA SER A 275 10.36 -13.19 1.99
C SER A 275 10.03 -14.56 2.57
N MET A 276 11.05 -15.38 2.79
CA MET A 276 10.91 -16.65 3.50
C MET A 276 10.48 -16.44 4.97
N ALA A 277 11.11 -15.49 5.67
CA ALA A 277 10.78 -15.20 7.06
C ALA A 277 9.32 -14.76 7.24
N ARG A 278 8.82 -13.86 6.37
CA ARG A 278 7.41 -13.41 6.38
C ARG A 278 6.47 -14.54 6.03
N ALA A 279 6.81 -15.33 5.01
CA ALA A 279 5.98 -16.43 4.58
C ALA A 279 5.86 -17.55 5.63
N ILE A 280 6.88 -17.74 6.48
CA ILE A 280 6.80 -18.61 7.67
C ILE A 280 5.98 -17.92 8.78
N ALA A 281 6.33 -16.68 9.12
CA ALA A 281 5.66 -15.94 10.20
C ALA A 281 4.15 -15.78 9.98
N ALA A 282 3.72 -15.57 8.74
CA ALA A 282 2.31 -15.47 8.36
C ALA A 282 1.53 -16.77 8.64
N ARG A 283 2.16 -17.94 8.57
CA ARG A 283 1.50 -19.23 8.87
C ARG A 283 1.34 -19.48 10.36
N ASP A 284 2.32 -19.04 11.15
CA ASP A 284 2.35 -19.28 12.60
C ASP A 284 1.77 -18.11 13.41
N GLY A 285 1.34 -17.03 12.74
CA GLY A 285 0.82 -15.82 13.40
C GLY A 285 1.89 -15.00 14.13
N ASP A 286 3.15 -15.20 13.80
CA ASP A 286 4.29 -14.56 14.44
C ASP A 286 4.56 -13.15 13.87
N ARG A 287 5.13 -12.27 14.69
CA ARG A 287 5.58 -10.94 14.26
C ARG A 287 7.05 -10.98 13.88
N LEU A 288 7.36 -10.50 12.67
CA LEU A 288 8.72 -10.36 12.17
C LEU A 288 9.18 -8.90 12.26
N ASP A 289 10.30 -8.64 12.94
CA ASP A 289 11.04 -7.39 12.83
C ASP A 289 12.07 -7.53 11.69
N VAL A 290 11.80 -6.86 10.57
CA VAL A 290 12.64 -6.93 9.36
C VAL A 290 14.04 -6.36 9.61
N ASN A 291 14.17 -5.31 10.43
CA ASN A 291 15.48 -4.70 10.68
C ASN A 291 16.34 -5.59 11.58
N GLN A 292 15.73 -6.24 12.57
CA GLN A 292 16.43 -7.25 13.37
C GLN A 292 16.82 -8.47 12.51
N GLU A 293 15.97 -8.87 11.57
CA GLU A 293 16.32 -9.93 10.61
C GLU A 293 17.54 -9.53 9.77
N PHE A 294 17.65 -8.27 9.33
CA PHE A 294 18.83 -7.76 8.61
C PHE A 294 20.10 -7.86 9.43
N VAL A 295 20.03 -7.47 10.70
CA VAL A 295 21.15 -7.61 11.65
C VAL A 295 21.55 -9.08 11.78
N GLY A 296 20.59 -9.98 11.98
CA GLY A 296 20.85 -11.42 12.10
C GLY A 296 21.49 -12.05 10.86
N GLN A 297 20.94 -11.78 9.67
CA GLN A 297 21.51 -12.27 8.40
C GLN A 297 22.87 -11.62 8.09
N GLY A 298 23.08 -10.36 8.50
CA GLY A 298 24.35 -9.67 8.37
C GLY A 298 25.43 -10.32 9.24
N LEU A 299 25.15 -10.48 10.53
CA LEU A 299 26.05 -11.15 11.48
C LEU A 299 26.35 -12.59 11.08
N ALA A 300 25.34 -13.33 10.59
CA ALA A 300 25.54 -14.70 10.11
C ALA A 300 26.55 -14.78 8.96
N SER A 301 26.46 -13.87 7.97
CA SER A 301 27.42 -13.81 6.85
C SER A 301 28.80 -13.35 7.29
N VAL A 302 28.90 -12.36 8.20
CA VAL A 302 30.20 -11.95 8.77
C VAL A 302 30.86 -13.11 9.48
N ALA A 303 30.13 -13.78 10.38
CA ALA A 303 30.63 -14.92 11.12
C ALA A 303 31.02 -16.07 10.18
N ALA A 304 30.19 -16.41 9.20
CA ALA A 304 30.53 -17.43 8.21
C ALA A 304 31.85 -17.10 7.49
N GLY A 305 32.04 -15.86 7.02
CA GLY A 305 33.29 -15.43 6.40
C GLY A 305 34.51 -15.53 7.32
N MET A 306 34.35 -15.19 8.61
CA MET A 306 35.43 -15.30 9.61
C MET A 306 35.83 -16.75 9.93
N PHE A 307 34.93 -17.72 9.71
CA PHE A 307 35.17 -19.15 9.94
C PHE A 307 35.36 -19.94 8.63
N THR A 308 35.93 -19.29 7.61
CA THR A 308 36.28 -19.92 6.31
C THR A 308 35.04 -20.45 5.56
N GLY A 309 33.90 -19.79 5.76
CA GLY A 309 32.68 -19.99 4.98
C GLY A 309 32.49 -18.92 3.91
N PHE A 310 31.29 -18.85 3.36
CA PHE A 310 30.88 -17.86 2.36
C PHE A 310 29.53 -17.22 2.72
N ALA A 311 29.08 -16.23 1.94
CA ALA A 311 27.88 -15.47 2.27
C ALA A 311 26.63 -16.37 2.31
N CYS A 312 25.82 -16.25 3.36
CA CYS A 312 24.65 -17.09 3.59
C CYS A 312 23.33 -16.33 3.43
N THR A 313 22.21 -17.05 3.31
CA THR A 313 20.85 -16.49 3.33
C THR A 313 19.89 -17.41 4.08
N GLY A 314 18.66 -16.97 4.33
CA GLY A 314 17.58 -17.82 4.81
C GLY A 314 17.24 -18.92 3.79
N SER A 315 16.87 -20.11 4.26
CA SER A 315 16.47 -21.24 3.42
C SER A 315 15.05 -21.68 3.72
N TRP A 316 14.20 -21.63 2.70
CA TRP A 316 12.81 -22.02 2.79
C TRP A 316 12.66 -23.49 3.17
N LEU A 317 13.38 -24.37 2.47
CA LEU A 317 13.26 -25.82 2.65
C LEU A 317 13.67 -26.25 4.06
N ARG A 318 14.82 -25.77 4.55
CA ARG A 318 15.28 -26.06 5.92
C ARG A 318 14.30 -25.53 6.97
N SER A 319 13.75 -24.33 6.75
CA SER A 319 12.77 -23.74 7.67
C SER A 319 11.43 -24.47 7.65
N ALA A 320 10.99 -24.95 6.49
CA ALA A 320 9.82 -25.81 6.36
C ALA A 320 10.03 -27.14 7.09
N THR A 321 11.18 -27.79 6.91
CA THR A 321 11.57 -29.00 7.66
C THR A 321 11.61 -28.73 9.16
N ASN A 322 12.15 -27.59 9.60
CA ASN A 322 12.20 -27.20 11.01
C ASN A 322 10.79 -27.17 11.63
N ARG A 323 9.86 -26.48 10.97
CA ARG A 323 8.46 -26.38 11.38
C ARG A 323 7.76 -27.73 11.38
N GLU A 324 7.93 -28.52 10.31
CA GLU A 324 7.31 -29.85 10.22
C GLU A 324 7.83 -30.84 11.26
N ALA A 325 9.10 -30.71 11.65
CA ALA A 325 9.70 -31.50 12.72
C ALA A 325 9.30 -31.00 14.12
N GLY A 326 8.49 -29.94 14.22
CA GLY A 326 7.94 -29.42 15.47
C GLY A 326 8.83 -28.40 16.17
N GLY A 327 9.76 -27.75 15.46
CA GLY A 327 10.54 -26.63 15.98
C GLY A 327 9.64 -25.48 16.38
N ARG A 328 9.95 -24.84 17.51
CA ARG A 328 9.10 -23.78 18.11
C ARG A 328 9.84 -22.48 18.35
N THR A 329 11.15 -22.55 18.58
CA THR A 329 11.95 -21.39 18.95
C THR A 329 13.20 -21.26 18.07
N PRO A 330 13.90 -20.11 18.11
CA PRO A 330 15.19 -19.97 17.43
C PRO A 330 16.23 -21.00 17.86
N ILE A 331 16.09 -21.61 19.04
CA ILE A 331 16.99 -22.67 19.49
C ILE A 331 16.92 -23.90 18.58
N ALA A 332 15.80 -24.17 17.90
CA ALA A 332 15.73 -25.23 16.89
C ALA A 332 16.63 -24.97 15.68
N ALA A 333 16.76 -23.69 15.29
CA ALA A 333 17.67 -23.29 14.22
C ALA A 333 19.12 -23.33 14.67
N ALA A 334 19.42 -22.79 15.86
CA ALA A 334 20.77 -22.86 16.40
C ALA A 334 21.25 -24.31 16.65
N SER A 335 20.36 -25.19 17.14
CA SER A 335 20.68 -26.59 17.38
C SER A 335 20.95 -27.36 16.08
N SER A 336 20.39 -26.94 14.95
CA SER A 336 20.70 -27.55 13.64
C SER A 336 22.17 -27.36 13.23
N GLY A 337 22.75 -26.19 13.52
CA GLY A 337 24.18 -25.94 13.31
C GLY A 337 25.06 -26.79 14.24
N LEU A 338 24.65 -26.98 15.49
CA LEU A 338 25.34 -27.86 16.44
C LEU A 338 25.26 -29.33 16.02
N TRP A 339 24.09 -29.80 15.59
CA TRP A 339 23.92 -31.16 15.07
C TRP A 339 24.73 -31.39 13.81
N LEU A 340 24.74 -30.42 12.88
CA LEU A 340 25.60 -30.49 11.69
C LEU A 340 27.07 -30.65 12.10
N LEU A 341 27.54 -29.84 13.06
CA LEU A 341 28.90 -29.94 13.55
C LEU A 341 29.20 -31.33 14.14
N LEU A 342 28.30 -31.86 14.97
CA LEU A 342 28.43 -33.21 15.52
C LEU A 342 28.44 -34.29 14.43
N ILE A 343 27.59 -34.18 13.42
CA ILE A 343 27.54 -35.11 12.28
C ILE A 343 28.84 -35.04 11.47
N VAL A 344 29.39 -33.85 11.24
CA VAL A 344 30.66 -33.66 10.52
C VAL A 344 31.84 -34.29 11.31
N LEU A 345 31.87 -34.11 12.63
CA LEU A 345 32.95 -34.64 13.48
C LEU A 345 32.86 -36.14 13.72
N ALA A 346 31.66 -36.69 13.94
CA ALA A 346 31.46 -38.09 14.32
C ALA A 346 30.93 -38.99 13.18
N GLY A 347 30.16 -38.44 12.25
CA GLY A 347 29.38 -39.17 11.25
C GLY A 347 30.02 -39.31 9.87
N ALA A 348 31.25 -38.85 9.68
CA ALA A 348 31.94 -38.90 8.38
C ALA A 348 31.97 -40.29 7.70
N PRO A 349 32.12 -41.45 8.40
CA PRO A 349 31.98 -42.77 7.77
C PRO A 349 30.56 -43.07 7.29
N LEU A 350 29.56 -42.66 8.08
CA LEU A 350 28.15 -42.97 7.83
C LEU A 350 27.58 -42.18 6.66
N ALA A 351 28.11 -40.96 6.43
CA ALA A 351 27.67 -40.11 5.33
C ALA A 351 27.96 -40.70 3.94
N ALA A 352 28.95 -41.59 3.83
CA ALA A 352 29.26 -42.29 2.59
C ALA A 352 28.09 -43.16 2.10
N TYR A 353 27.16 -43.54 2.98
CA TYR A 353 26.01 -44.37 2.62
C TYR A 353 24.71 -43.59 2.45
N LEU A 354 24.70 -42.26 2.64
CA LEU A 354 23.48 -41.47 2.56
C LEU A 354 23.09 -41.21 1.10
N PRO A 355 21.95 -41.74 0.61
CA PRO A 355 21.59 -41.66 -0.79
C PRO A 355 20.89 -40.35 -1.13
N ARG A 356 21.34 -39.67 -2.19
CA ARG A 356 20.75 -38.40 -2.67
C ARG A 356 19.28 -38.55 -3.07
N ALA A 357 18.90 -39.72 -3.60
CA ALA A 357 17.53 -40.00 -4.03
C ALA A 357 16.54 -40.02 -2.84
N ALA A 358 16.93 -40.56 -1.68
CA ALA A 358 16.09 -40.54 -0.49
C ALA A 358 15.87 -39.12 0.04
N LEU A 359 16.91 -38.28 0.00
CA LEU A 359 16.79 -36.86 0.34
C LEU A 359 15.73 -36.21 -0.55
N ALA A 360 15.86 -36.35 -1.86
CA ALA A 360 14.92 -35.77 -2.84
C ALA A 360 13.47 -36.18 -2.55
N GLY A 361 13.22 -37.47 -2.26
CA GLY A 361 11.90 -37.97 -1.85
C GLY A 361 11.34 -37.25 -0.62
N ILE A 362 12.15 -37.08 0.42
CA ILE A 362 11.75 -36.32 1.62
C ILE A 362 11.47 -34.85 1.29
N LEU A 363 12.31 -34.22 0.46
CA LEU A 363 12.15 -32.81 0.09
C LEU A 363 10.85 -32.58 -0.69
N ILE A 364 10.49 -33.47 -1.62
CA ILE A 364 9.22 -33.42 -2.36
C ILE A 364 8.02 -33.48 -1.40
N LEU A 365 8.07 -34.34 -0.38
CA LEU A 365 7.01 -34.42 0.63
C LEU A 365 6.86 -33.10 1.40
N THR A 366 7.97 -32.51 1.85
CA THR A 366 7.96 -31.24 2.58
C THR A 366 7.49 -30.08 1.69
N ALA A 367 7.90 -30.07 0.41
CA ALA A 367 7.54 -29.04 -0.56
C ALA A 367 6.04 -29.01 -0.87
N GLY A 368 5.38 -30.17 -0.87
CA GLY A 368 3.93 -30.26 -1.02
C GLY A 368 3.15 -29.53 0.08
N SER A 369 3.71 -29.41 1.29
CA SER A 369 3.08 -28.67 2.41
C SER A 369 3.07 -27.15 2.22
N LEU A 370 3.85 -26.65 1.25
CA LEU A 370 3.97 -25.22 0.95
C LEU A 370 2.79 -24.72 0.12
N ILE A 371 2.08 -25.62 -0.56
CA ILE A 371 0.95 -25.25 -1.42
C ILE A 371 -0.32 -25.22 -0.59
N ASP A 372 -0.67 -24.04 -0.06
CA ASP A 372 -1.93 -23.85 0.68
C ASP A 372 -3.11 -23.62 -0.26
N ARG A 373 -3.73 -24.72 -0.69
CA ARG A 373 -4.88 -24.69 -1.60
C ARG A 373 -6.09 -23.94 -1.02
N ARG A 374 -6.24 -23.91 0.32
CA ARG A 374 -7.39 -23.24 0.96
C ARG A 374 -7.20 -21.74 0.91
N GLU A 375 -6.00 -21.27 1.19
CA GLU A 375 -5.69 -19.84 1.14
C GLU A 375 -5.68 -19.32 -0.31
N MET A 376 -5.12 -20.07 -1.25
CA MET A 376 -5.24 -19.72 -2.69
C MET A 376 -6.71 -19.58 -3.12
N ALA A 377 -7.56 -20.53 -2.72
CA ALA A 377 -8.99 -20.48 -3.03
C ALA A 377 -9.72 -19.33 -2.31
N ARG A 378 -9.22 -18.87 -1.16
CA ARG A 378 -9.74 -17.69 -0.46
C ARG A 378 -9.40 -16.42 -1.24
N VAL A 379 -8.13 -16.22 -1.60
CA VAL A 379 -7.68 -15.07 -2.40
C VAL A 379 -8.47 -14.95 -3.71
N ILE A 380 -8.63 -16.07 -4.43
CA ILE A 380 -9.39 -16.12 -5.70
C ILE A 380 -10.85 -15.69 -5.52
N ARG A 381 -11.48 -16.05 -4.40
CA ARG A 381 -12.88 -15.73 -4.11
C ARG A 381 -13.09 -14.32 -3.55
N THR A 382 -12.07 -13.71 -2.96
CA THR A 382 -12.19 -12.42 -2.25
C THR A 382 -11.98 -11.21 -3.17
N SER A 383 -10.92 -11.18 -3.98
CA SER A 383 -10.53 -9.96 -4.71
C SER A 383 -9.84 -10.28 -6.02
N ARG A 384 -10.37 -9.74 -7.13
CA ARG A 384 -9.73 -9.85 -8.46
C ARG A 384 -8.34 -9.20 -8.47
N GLY A 385 -8.14 -8.15 -7.68
CA GLY A 385 -6.84 -7.48 -7.56
C GLY A 385 -5.80 -8.39 -6.93
N ASP A 386 -6.12 -8.96 -5.78
CA ASP A 386 -5.22 -9.87 -5.07
C ASP A 386 -4.99 -11.16 -5.83
N THR A 387 -6.00 -11.64 -6.55
CA THR A 387 -5.87 -12.77 -7.48
C THR A 387 -4.82 -12.49 -8.56
N SER A 388 -4.87 -11.30 -9.19
CA SER A 388 -3.90 -10.95 -10.22
C SER A 388 -2.46 -10.87 -9.68
N ILE A 389 -2.28 -10.35 -8.47
CA ILE A 389 -0.98 -10.29 -7.78
C ILE A 389 -0.46 -11.70 -7.47
N MET A 390 -1.32 -12.56 -6.91
CA MET A 390 -0.97 -13.95 -6.58
C MET A 390 -0.59 -14.76 -7.83
N VAL A 391 -1.38 -14.67 -8.90
CA VAL A 391 -1.12 -15.38 -10.16
C VAL A 391 0.16 -14.88 -10.82
N ALA A 392 0.37 -13.56 -10.90
CA ALA A 392 1.60 -12.99 -11.44
C ALA A 392 2.83 -13.50 -10.67
N THR A 393 2.78 -13.47 -9.33
CA THR A 393 3.87 -13.97 -8.49
C THR A 393 4.11 -15.48 -8.68
N PHE A 394 3.04 -16.27 -8.72
CA PHE A 394 3.11 -17.72 -8.93
C PHE A 394 3.76 -18.05 -10.27
N VAL A 395 3.31 -17.42 -11.35
CA VAL A 395 3.87 -17.64 -12.70
C VAL A 395 5.33 -17.21 -12.75
N SER A 396 5.67 -16.02 -12.23
CA SER A 396 7.05 -15.55 -12.17
C SER A 396 7.96 -16.47 -11.35
N ALA A 397 7.46 -17.11 -10.29
CA ALA A 397 8.24 -18.07 -9.51
C ALA A 397 8.55 -19.38 -10.28
N LEU A 398 7.79 -19.69 -11.33
CA LEU A 398 8.03 -20.87 -12.18
C LEU A 398 8.91 -20.55 -13.39
N THR A 399 8.89 -19.30 -13.87
CA THR A 399 9.59 -18.87 -15.09
C THR A 399 10.85 -18.07 -14.85
N MET A 400 11.08 -17.58 -13.62
CA MET A 400 12.22 -16.74 -13.25
C MET A 400 12.81 -17.20 -11.91
N PRO A 401 14.06 -16.80 -11.58
CA PRO A 401 14.59 -17.02 -10.23
C PRO A 401 13.68 -16.45 -9.14
N LEU A 402 13.56 -17.18 -8.02
CA LEU A 402 12.58 -16.93 -6.95
C LEU A 402 12.56 -15.48 -6.43
N GLN A 403 13.71 -14.82 -6.32
CA GLN A 403 13.80 -13.44 -5.87
C GLN A 403 13.06 -12.45 -6.79
N PHE A 404 13.07 -12.69 -8.11
CA PHE A 404 12.41 -11.82 -9.08
C PHE A 404 10.89 -12.03 -9.09
N ALA A 405 10.42 -13.21 -8.69
CA ALA A 405 9.00 -13.47 -8.57
C ALA A 405 8.33 -12.56 -7.55
N ILE A 406 8.98 -12.34 -6.41
CA ILE A 406 8.47 -11.46 -5.36
C ILE A 406 8.53 -10.02 -5.80
N LEU A 407 9.64 -9.59 -6.42
CA LEU A 407 9.75 -8.25 -6.97
C LEU A 407 8.64 -7.98 -7.98
N ALA A 408 8.37 -8.93 -8.89
CA ALA A 408 7.27 -8.83 -9.85
C ALA A 408 5.91 -8.72 -9.13
N GLY A 409 5.66 -9.54 -8.11
CA GLY A 409 4.44 -9.47 -7.30
C GLY A 409 4.26 -8.12 -6.60
N VAL A 410 5.32 -7.58 -6.00
CA VAL A 410 5.33 -6.26 -5.37
C VAL A 410 5.10 -5.16 -6.38
N LEU A 411 5.74 -5.20 -7.54
CA LEU A 411 5.54 -4.21 -8.60
C LEU A 411 4.10 -4.22 -9.13
N VAL A 412 3.51 -5.40 -9.32
CA VAL A 412 2.08 -5.52 -9.70
C VAL A 412 1.18 -4.98 -8.58
N SER A 413 1.47 -5.32 -7.32
CA SER A 413 0.72 -4.80 -6.17
C SER A 413 0.78 -3.27 -6.08
N PHE A 414 1.99 -2.71 -6.21
CA PHE A 414 2.22 -1.28 -6.18
C PHE A 414 1.58 -0.57 -7.37
N GLY A 415 1.72 -1.10 -8.59
CA GLY A 415 1.07 -0.57 -9.78
C GLY A 415 -0.45 -0.55 -9.65
N ARG A 416 -1.06 -1.62 -9.11
CA ARG A 416 -2.51 -1.65 -8.84
C ARG A 416 -2.93 -0.66 -7.76
N PHE A 417 -2.14 -0.54 -6.69
CA PHE A 417 -2.40 0.46 -5.65
C PHE A 417 -2.34 1.88 -6.23
N LEU A 418 -1.31 2.20 -7.01
CA LEU A 418 -1.19 3.49 -7.70
C LEU A 418 -2.37 3.75 -8.62
N LEU A 419 -2.76 2.79 -9.47
CA LEU A 419 -3.91 2.94 -10.36
C LEU A 419 -5.20 3.23 -9.58
N LYS A 420 -5.44 2.49 -8.48
CA LYS A 420 -6.62 2.68 -7.63
C LYS A 420 -6.65 4.08 -7.00
N THR A 421 -5.51 4.56 -6.52
CA THR A 421 -5.41 5.86 -5.84
C THR A 421 -5.35 7.03 -6.83
N SER A 422 -4.92 6.80 -8.08
CA SER A 422 -4.90 7.81 -9.16
C SER A 422 -6.27 8.11 -9.77
N THR A 423 -7.28 7.27 -9.50
CA THR A 423 -8.65 7.49 -9.96
C THR A 423 -9.60 7.59 -8.75
N PRO A 424 -9.44 8.61 -7.89
CA PRO A 424 -10.36 8.82 -6.78
C PRO A 424 -11.78 9.08 -7.28
N GLY A 425 -12.78 8.74 -6.47
CA GLY A 425 -14.18 9.00 -6.82
C GLY A 425 -14.43 10.50 -6.88
N VAL A 426 -15.01 10.98 -7.98
CA VAL A 426 -15.44 12.38 -8.12
C VAL A 426 -16.90 12.35 -8.54
N HIS A 427 -17.78 12.76 -7.63
CA HIS A 427 -19.20 12.56 -7.79
C HIS A 427 -19.95 13.88 -7.57
N ALA A 428 -20.82 14.24 -8.51
CA ALA A 428 -21.83 15.24 -8.24
C ALA A 428 -22.81 14.70 -7.19
N VAL A 429 -23.11 15.51 -6.18
CA VAL A 429 -23.96 15.14 -5.05
C VAL A 429 -25.06 16.18 -4.82
N VAL A 430 -26.17 15.73 -4.27
CA VAL A 430 -27.30 16.55 -3.84
C VAL A 430 -27.77 16.11 -2.45
N PRO A 431 -28.43 16.97 -1.67
CA PRO A 431 -29.00 16.56 -0.40
C PRO A 431 -30.03 15.42 -0.58
N ASP A 432 -30.13 14.56 0.42
CA ASP A 432 -31.19 13.57 0.56
C ASP A 432 -32.55 14.24 0.86
N GLU A 433 -33.63 13.46 0.85
CA GLU A 433 -35.00 13.97 1.05
C GLU A 433 -35.20 14.73 2.38
N ASN A 434 -34.38 14.42 3.39
CA ASN A 434 -34.43 15.05 4.71
C ASN A 434 -33.42 16.19 4.87
N PHE A 435 -32.64 16.51 3.84
CA PHE A 435 -31.57 17.53 3.83
C PHE A 435 -30.51 17.34 4.93
N ARG A 436 -30.20 16.09 5.29
CA ARG A 436 -29.21 15.74 6.33
C ARG A 436 -27.93 15.15 5.77
N HIS A 437 -28.04 14.45 4.65
CA HIS A 437 -26.91 13.78 4.02
C HIS A 437 -26.86 14.15 2.54
N PHE A 438 -25.69 14.00 1.93
CA PHE A 438 -25.56 14.12 0.48
C PHE A 438 -25.55 12.73 -0.14
N VAL A 439 -26.22 12.61 -1.27
CA VAL A 439 -26.30 11.39 -2.08
C VAL A 439 -25.86 11.72 -3.51
N ARG A 440 -25.41 10.69 -4.24
CA ARG A 440 -24.96 10.86 -5.62
C ARG A 440 -26.13 11.24 -6.53
N VAL A 441 -25.86 12.09 -7.53
CA VAL A 441 -26.85 12.50 -8.54
C VAL A 441 -27.11 11.34 -9.50
N GLU A 442 -27.97 10.40 -9.08
CA GLU A 442 -28.42 9.25 -9.87
C GLU A 442 -29.86 9.47 -10.35
N GLY A 443 -30.06 10.47 -11.22
CA GLY A 443 -31.39 10.84 -11.74
C GLY A 443 -32.19 11.79 -10.84
N GLN A 444 -31.60 12.28 -9.76
CA GLN A 444 -32.18 13.33 -8.92
C GLN A 444 -32.00 14.72 -9.57
N PRO A 445 -32.94 15.65 -9.35
CA PRO A 445 -32.82 17.01 -9.88
C PRO A 445 -31.61 17.73 -9.26
N SER A 446 -30.83 18.40 -10.10
CA SER A 446 -29.66 19.19 -9.69
C SER A 446 -29.97 20.69 -9.76
N CYS A 447 -29.27 21.48 -8.93
CA CYS A 447 -29.44 22.93 -8.96
C CYS A 447 -28.78 23.48 -10.25
N PRO A 448 -29.49 24.28 -11.06
CA PRO A 448 -28.89 24.86 -12.25
C PRO A 448 -27.78 25.86 -11.95
N GLN A 449 -27.81 26.52 -10.78
CA GLN A 449 -26.85 27.58 -10.44
C GLN A 449 -25.60 27.07 -9.70
N LEU A 450 -25.74 25.98 -8.94
CA LEU A 450 -24.72 25.46 -8.04
C LEU A 450 -24.45 23.98 -8.31
N GLY A 451 -23.22 23.66 -8.69
CA GLY A 451 -22.71 22.29 -8.68
C GLY A 451 -22.13 21.97 -7.30
N VAL A 452 -22.54 20.86 -6.71
CA VAL A 452 -21.90 20.32 -5.50
C VAL A 452 -21.20 19.03 -5.88
N VAL A 453 -19.87 18.98 -5.70
CA VAL A 453 -19.04 17.83 -6.10
C VAL A 453 -18.24 17.35 -4.90
N GLU A 454 -18.33 16.06 -4.63
CA GLU A 454 -17.57 15.39 -3.59
C GLU A 454 -16.36 14.65 -4.17
N ILE A 455 -15.20 14.83 -3.53
CA ILE A 455 -13.95 14.17 -3.90
C ILE A 455 -13.62 13.11 -2.85
N GLU A 456 -13.64 11.85 -3.27
CA GLU A 456 -13.38 10.65 -2.46
C GLU A 456 -11.94 10.15 -2.66
N GLY A 457 -10.95 10.86 -2.11
CA GLY A 457 -9.56 10.39 -2.07
C GLY A 457 -8.50 11.51 -2.07
N PRO A 458 -7.21 11.14 -2.08
CA PRO A 458 -6.12 12.10 -2.01
C PRO A 458 -5.95 12.87 -3.33
N LEU A 459 -5.56 14.14 -3.22
CA LEU A 459 -5.20 14.99 -4.35
C LEU A 459 -3.68 15.08 -4.47
N TYR A 460 -3.12 14.27 -5.35
CA TYR A 460 -1.68 14.27 -5.62
C TYR A 460 -1.39 14.24 -7.12
N PHE A 461 -0.13 14.41 -7.52
CA PHE A 461 0.29 14.46 -8.93
C PHE A 461 -0.28 13.33 -9.82
N GLY A 462 -0.56 12.14 -9.25
CA GLY A 462 -1.15 11.03 -9.98
C GLY A 462 -2.67 11.10 -10.16
N ALA A 463 -3.39 11.85 -9.32
CA ALA A 463 -4.85 11.92 -9.33
C ALA A 463 -5.41 13.21 -9.95
N VAL A 464 -4.63 14.28 -10.00
CA VAL A 464 -5.11 15.62 -10.38
C VAL A 464 -5.79 15.69 -11.75
N ASN A 465 -5.23 15.03 -12.77
CA ASN A 465 -5.80 15.06 -14.12
C ASN A 465 -7.19 14.41 -14.13
N HIS A 466 -7.34 13.25 -13.48
CA HIS A 466 -8.62 12.56 -13.39
C HIS A 466 -9.68 13.42 -12.69
N VAL A 467 -9.30 14.07 -11.58
CA VAL A 467 -10.20 14.93 -10.82
C VAL A 467 -10.59 16.18 -11.61
N GLU A 468 -9.63 16.84 -12.26
CA GLU A 468 -9.90 18.02 -13.08
C GLU A 468 -10.80 17.69 -14.27
N ASP A 469 -10.53 16.57 -14.96
CA ASP A 469 -11.35 16.09 -16.08
C ASP A 469 -12.78 15.76 -15.62
N ALA A 470 -12.95 15.13 -14.45
CA ALA A 470 -14.27 14.83 -13.91
C ALA A 470 -15.07 16.10 -13.54
N ILE A 471 -14.42 17.09 -12.92
CA ILE A 471 -15.04 18.39 -12.61
C ILE A 471 -15.42 19.12 -13.90
N ARG A 472 -14.53 19.10 -14.90
CA ARG A 472 -14.77 19.72 -16.21
C ARG A 472 -15.93 19.05 -16.93
N ALA A 473 -15.99 17.72 -16.92
CA ALA A 473 -17.10 16.97 -17.50
C ALA A 473 -18.44 17.29 -16.81
N ASN A 474 -18.46 17.42 -15.48
CA ASN A 474 -19.65 17.85 -14.75
C ASN A 474 -20.11 19.25 -15.18
N LEU A 475 -19.16 20.18 -15.34
CA LEU A 475 -19.43 21.55 -15.77
C LEU A 475 -19.88 21.63 -17.23
N GLU A 476 -19.35 20.78 -18.12
CA GLU A 476 -19.81 20.68 -19.51
C GLU A 476 -21.23 20.10 -19.60
N ALA A 477 -21.56 19.13 -18.75
CA ALA A 477 -22.90 18.59 -18.64
C ALA A 477 -23.91 19.60 -18.03
N ASN A 478 -23.43 20.52 -17.19
CA ASN A 478 -24.26 21.52 -16.51
C ASN A 478 -23.72 22.96 -16.70
N PRO A 479 -23.79 23.54 -17.92
CA PRO A 479 -23.17 24.84 -18.22
C PRO A 479 -23.70 26.02 -17.40
N GLN A 480 -24.92 25.90 -16.85
CA GLN A 480 -25.56 26.94 -16.03
C GLN A 480 -24.97 27.01 -14.61
N GLN A 481 -24.26 25.97 -14.16
CA GLN A 481 -23.66 25.91 -12.82
C GLN A 481 -22.43 26.80 -12.75
N LYS A 482 -22.66 28.11 -12.61
CA LYS A 482 -21.60 29.11 -12.47
C LYS A 482 -20.87 29.00 -11.13
N TYR A 483 -21.48 28.40 -10.11
CA TYR A 483 -20.86 28.21 -8.80
C TYR A 483 -20.56 26.74 -8.54
N LEU A 484 -19.42 26.47 -7.89
CA LEU A 484 -18.99 25.12 -7.50
C LEU A 484 -18.72 25.06 -6.00
N LEU A 485 -19.34 24.11 -5.32
CA LEU A 485 -18.97 23.70 -3.96
C LEU A 485 -18.24 22.36 -4.03
N LEU A 486 -16.96 22.36 -3.66
CA LEU A 486 -16.16 21.15 -3.50
C LEU A 486 -16.20 20.66 -2.06
N ARG A 487 -16.71 19.44 -1.87
CA ARG A 487 -16.73 18.76 -0.58
C ARG A 487 -15.43 17.98 -0.41
N MET A 488 -14.60 18.39 0.56
CA MET A 488 -13.24 17.88 0.77
C MET A 488 -13.09 16.97 2.00
N HIS A 489 -14.19 16.50 2.61
CA HIS A 489 -14.17 15.68 3.85
C HIS A 489 -13.34 14.40 3.71
N MET A 490 -13.28 13.84 2.50
CA MET A 490 -12.58 12.59 2.19
C MET A 490 -11.20 12.82 1.54
N VAL A 491 -10.75 14.08 1.42
CA VAL A 491 -9.41 14.45 0.95
C VAL A 491 -8.47 14.53 2.14
N ASP A 492 -7.77 13.44 2.41
CA ASP A 492 -6.80 13.30 3.51
C ASP A 492 -5.44 13.93 3.21
N HIS A 493 -5.04 13.94 1.94
CA HIS A 493 -3.78 14.51 1.49
C HIS A 493 -3.96 15.38 0.25
N CYS A 494 -3.24 16.50 0.21
CA CYS A 494 -3.16 17.39 -0.95
C CYS A 494 -1.71 17.85 -1.13
N ASP A 495 -1.09 17.51 -2.26
CA ASP A 495 0.24 17.97 -2.62
C ASP A 495 0.21 19.29 -3.41
N VAL A 496 1.38 19.78 -3.82
CA VAL A 496 1.50 21.02 -4.60
C VAL A 496 0.76 20.92 -5.94
N SER A 497 0.80 19.76 -6.60
CA SER A 497 0.06 19.53 -7.84
C SER A 497 -1.44 19.58 -7.61
N GLY A 498 -1.93 19.02 -6.49
CA GLY A 498 -3.32 19.11 -6.05
C GLY A 498 -3.80 20.55 -5.90
N LEU A 499 -2.99 21.39 -5.24
CA LEU A 499 -3.29 22.81 -5.06
C LEU A 499 -3.28 23.59 -6.38
N HIS A 500 -2.34 23.30 -7.29
CA HIS A 500 -2.33 23.90 -8.63
C HIS A 500 -3.57 23.50 -9.45
N MET A 501 -4.03 22.26 -9.34
CA MET A 501 -5.26 21.81 -9.98
C MET A 501 -6.48 22.56 -9.43
N LEU A 502 -6.60 22.71 -8.10
CA LEU A 502 -7.67 23.50 -7.48
C LEU A 502 -7.63 24.97 -7.96
N GLU A 503 -6.45 25.53 -8.15
CA GLU A 503 -6.30 26.88 -8.70
C GLU A 503 -6.73 26.97 -10.18
N SER A 504 -6.42 25.95 -10.98
CA SER A 504 -6.90 25.81 -12.37
C SER A 504 -8.44 25.80 -12.42
N VAL A 505 -9.06 24.98 -11.58
CA VAL A 505 -10.53 24.87 -11.46
C VAL A 505 -11.14 26.20 -10.99
N LEU A 506 -10.58 26.82 -9.96
CA LEU A 506 -11.02 28.14 -9.48
C LEU A 506 -11.00 29.19 -10.59
N ARG A 507 -9.89 29.28 -11.34
CA ARG A 507 -9.77 30.21 -12.48
C ARG A 507 -10.75 29.88 -13.59
N LEU A 508 -11.05 28.61 -13.83
CA LEU A 508 -12.05 28.16 -14.82
C LEU A 508 -13.44 28.70 -14.48
N TYR A 509 -13.88 28.54 -13.24
CA TYR A 509 -15.19 29.03 -12.77
C TYR A 509 -15.26 30.57 -12.75
N ARG A 510 -14.21 31.24 -12.27
CA ARG A 510 -14.14 32.71 -12.25
C ARG A 510 -14.18 33.35 -13.64
N ARG A 511 -13.53 32.75 -14.65
CA ARG A 511 -13.61 33.24 -16.04
C ARG A 511 -15.02 33.17 -16.62
N ARG A 512 -15.92 32.36 -16.05
CA ARG A 512 -17.32 32.24 -16.48
C ARG A 512 -18.28 33.11 -15.64
N GLY A 513 -17.74 34.00 -14.80
CA GLY A 513 -18.54 34.90 -13.97
C GLY A 513 -19.13 34.27 -12.72
N GLY A 514 -18.57 33.16 -12.24
CA GLY A 514 -18.93 32.57 -10.95
C GLY A 514 -17.72 32.34 -10.05
N ASP A 515 -17.81 31.38 -9.13
CA ASP A 515 -16.72 31.14 -8.16
C ASP A 515 -16.73 29.71 -7.61
N MET A 516 -15.64 29.33 -6.95
CA MET A 516 -15.47 28.02 -6.31
C MET A 516 -15.33 28.17 -4.79
N PHE A 517 -16.00 27.27 -4.06
CA PHE A 517 -16.06 27.20 -2.61
C PHE A 517 -15.60 25.82 -2.14
N LEU A 518 -14.97 25.77 -0.98
CA LEU A 518 -14.51 24.53 -0.35
C LEU A 518 -15.21 24.33 0.98
N GLU A 519 -15.65 23.12 1.27
CA GLU A 519 -16.09 22.70 2.61
C GLU A 519 -15.37 21.44 3.07
N GLY A 520 -15.35 21.18 4.37
CA GLY A 520 -14.81 19.92 4.91
C GLY A 520 -13.29 19.75 4.77
N VAL A 521 -12.55 20.82 4.49
CA VAL A 521 -11.09 20.74 4.27
C VAL A 521 -10.38 20.19 5.51
N ARG A 522 -9.58 19.14 5.40
CA ARG A 522 -8.89 18.58 6.57
C ARG A 522 -7.74 19.47 7.08
N PRO A 523 -7.34 19.38 8.37
CA PRO A 523 -6.28 20.22 8.95
C PRO A 523 -4.96 20.20 8.19
N ASP A 524 -4.51 19.03 7.71
CA ASP A 524 -3.27 18.90 6.95
C ASP A 524 -3.35 19.60 5.59
N VAL A 525 -4.48 19.46 4.90
CA VAL A 525 -4.76 20.16 3.64
C VAL A 525 -4.84 21.68 3.87
N ARG A 526 -5.50 22.13 4.94
CA ARG A 526 -5.54 23.55 5.33
C ARG A 526 -4.15 24.13 5.58
N ARG A 527 -3.28 23.37 6.25
CA ARG A 527 -1.89 23.79 6.50
C ARG A 527 -1.12 23.94 5.18
N MET A 528 -1.20 22.95 4.29
CA MET A 528 -0.54 23.00 2.98
C MET A 528 -1.06 24.16 2.12
N SER A 529 -2.38 24.38 2.12
CA SER A 529 -3.05 25.48 1.42
C SER A 529 -2.62 26.87 1.91
N ALA A 530 -2.37 27.01 3.22
CA ALA A 530 -1.83 28.25 3.79
C ALA A 530 -0.37 28.47 3.38
N LEU A 531 0.46 27.42 3.40
CA LEU A 531 1.87 27.49 3.04
C LEU A 531 2.10 27.78 1.55
N SER A 532 1.23 27.27 0.67
CA SER A 532 1.32 27.50 -0.77
C SER A 532 0.83 28.89 -1.21
N GLY A 533 0.13 29.60 -0.33
CA GLY A 533 -0.56 30.85 -0.68
C GLY A 533 -1.91 30.65 -1.38
N PHE A 534 -2.39 29.41 -1.55
CA PHE A 534 -3.68 29.13 -2.20
C PHE A 534 -4.85 29.82 -1.49
N ASN A 535 -4.81 29.94 -0.16
CA ASN A 535 -5.85 30.66 0.60
C ASN A 535 -6.05 32.12 0.13
N ALA A 536 -4.97 32.79 -0.28
CA ALA A 536 -5.06 34.17 -0.77
C ALA A 536 -5.72 34.24 -2.16
N VAL A 537 -5.51 33.22 -2.99
CA VAL A 537 -6.13 33.12 -4.32
C VAL A 537 -7.60 32.71 -4.20
N LEU A 538 -7.91 31.75 -3.32
CA LEU A 538 -9.28 31.29 -3.05
C LEU A 538 -10.14 32.42 -2.48
N GLY A 539 -9.61 33.20 -1.54
CA GLY A 539 -10.34 34.27 -0.85
C GLY A 539 -10.90 33.82 0.50
N ALA A 540 -10.88 34.73 1.49
CA ALA A 540 -11.20 34.40 2.88
C ALA A 540 -12.66 33.95 3.10
N GLY A 541 -13.58 34.30 2.20
CA GLY A 541 -15.00 33.91 2.27
C GLY A 541 -15.33 32.59 1.58
N ASN A 542 -14.35 31.94 0.93
CA ASN A 542 -14.61 30.81 0.03
C ASN A 542 -14.27 29.45 0.66
N MET A 543 -13.74 29.44 1.89
CA MET A 543 -13.62 28.24 2.70
C MET A 543 -14.72 28.23 3.74
N LEU A 544 -15.74 27.39 3.52
CA LEU A 544 -16.98 27.37 4.28
C LEU A 544 -16.93 26.30 5.37
N ASP A 545 -17.72 26.55 6.41
CA ASP A 545 -18.02 25.56 7.44
C ASP A 545 -19.10 24.59 6.96
N GLU A 546 -18.97 23.32 7.32
CA GLU A 546 -19.80 22.22 6.82
C GLU A 546 -21.29 22.43 7.14
N GLU A 547 -21.60 22.89 8.35
CA GLU A 547 -22.99 23.05 8.79
C GLU A 547 -23.74 24.17 8.04
N ASN A 548 -23.00 25.15 7.50
CA ASN A 548 -23.58 26.38 6.99
C ASN A 548 -23.22 26.66 5.52
N ALA A 549 -22.53 25.76 4.83
CA ALA A 549 -22.04 26.02 3.47
C ALA A 549 -23.17 26.27 2.48
N ILE A 550 -24.16 25.37 2.42
CA ILE A 550 -25.33 25.55 1.52
C ILE A 550 -26.12 26.80 1.89
N SER A 551 -26.37 27.03 3.17
CA SER A 551 -27.06 28.23 3.65
C SER A 551 -26.32 29.51 3.26
N HIS A 552 -25.00 29.55 3.44
CA HIS A 552 -24.15 30.67 3.04
C HIS A 552 -24.25 30.93 1.54
N LEU A 553 -24.05 29.89 0.72
CA LEU A 553 -24.12 29.99 -0.74
C LEU A 553 -25.50 30.48 -1.18
N PHE A 554 -26.55 29.89 -0.63
CA PHE A 554 -27.92 30.23 -0.96
C PHE A 554 -28.25 31.69 -0.62
N HIS A 555 -27.83 32.18 0.55
CA HIS A 555 -28.17 33.53 0.99
C HIS A 555 -27.26 34.64 0.47
N LYS A 556 -25.99 34.34 0.15
CA LYS A 556 -24.98 35.35 -0.19
C LYS A 556 -24.47 35.28 -1.62
N VAL A 557 -24.61 34.14 -2.31
CA VAL A 557 -23.95 33.89 -3.59
C VAL A 557 -24.96 33.62 -4.71
N LEU A 558 -25.94 32.75 -4.49
CA LEU A 558 -26.90 32.37 -5.54
C LEU A 558 -27.87 33.51 -5.87
N ASN A 559 -28.16 33.70 -7.17
CA ASN A 559 -29.09 34.74 -7.63
C ASN A 559 -30.53 34.38 -7.20
N PRO A 560 -31.12 35.14 -6.26
CA PRO A 560 -32.45 34.85 -5.74
C PRO A 560 -33.56 35.05 -6.79
N GLY A 561 -33.36 35.95 -7.76
CA GLY A 561 -34.29 36.11 -8.87
C GLY A 561 -34.39 34.81 -9.67
N TYR A 562 -33.26 34.25 -10.08
CA TYR A 562 -33.26 33.00 -10.85
C TYR A 562 -33.95 31.86 -10.09
N CYS A 563 -33.69 31.73 -8.79
CA CYS A 563 -34.36 30.74 -7.93
C CYS A 563 -35.91 30.83 -7.95
N VAL A 564 -36.45 32.04 -8.10
CA VAL A 564 -37.90 32.32 -8.10
C VAL A 564 -38.51 32.15 -9.49
N TYR A 565 -37.87 32.74 -10.51
CA TYR A 565 -38.48 32.95 -11.83
C TYR A 565 -38.06 31.91 -12.88
N GLU A 566 -36.88 31.32 -12.75
CA GLU A 566 -36.29 30.50 -13.82
C GLU A 566 -35.91 29.08 -13.39
N CYS A 567 -35.65 28.86 -12.09
CA CYS A 567 -35.19 27.57 -11.58
C CYS A 567 -36.31 26.51 -11.62
N PRO A 568 -36.17 25.44 -12.42
CA PRO A 568 -37.17 24.40 -12.55
C PRO A 568 -37.23 23.47 -11.33
N GLU A 569 -36.22 23.49 -10.46
CA GLU A 569 -36.04 22.48 -9.39
C GLU A 569 -36.02 23.06 -7.97
N ARG A 570 -36.18 22.16 -6.98
CA ARG A 570 -36.08 22.47 -5.54
C ARG A 570 -35.17 21.45 -4.86
N VAL A 571 -33.88 21.71 -4.91
CA VAL A 571 -32.83 20.75 -4.53
C VAL A 571 -32.39 20.87 -3.07
N PHE A 572 -32.33 22.09 -2.53
CA PHE A 572 -31.84 22.36 -1.18
C PHE A 572 -32.99 22.65 -0.21
N GLY A 573 -32.78 22.45 1.09
CA GLY A 573 -33.79 22.74 2.12
C GLY A 573 -34.20 24.22 2.11
N GLU A 574 -33.25 25.11 1.89
CA GLU A 574 -33.44 26.56 1.88
C GLU A 574 -34.31 27.05 0.71
N CYS A 575 -34.35 26.29 -0.40
CA CYS A 575 -35.16 26.68 -1.56
C CYS A 575 -36.61 26.18 -1.50
N GLN A 576 -36.94 25.23 -0.62
CA GLN A 576 -38.30 24.66 -0.50
C GLN A 576 -39.36 25.72 -0.19
N ALA A 577 -38.99 26.74 0.59
CA ALA A 577 -39.90 27.82 0.98
C ALA A 577 -40.07 28.92 -0.10
N ILE A 578 -39.37 28.82 -1.24
CA ILE A 578 -39.46 29.83 -2.31
C ILE A 578 -40.63 29.51 -3.27
N PRO A 579 -41.59 30.44 -3.46
CA PRO A 579 -42.62 30.28 -4.47
C PRO A 579 -42.02 30.31 -5.88
N LYS A 580 -42.41 29.36 -6.75
CA LYS A 580 -42.09 29.41 -8.20
C LYS A 580 -43.13 30.28 -8.91
N ASP A 581 -42.69 31.19 -9.78
CA ASP A 581 -43.62 31.97 -10.61
C ASP A 581 -44.30 31.06 -11.65
N PRO A 582 -45.63 30.87 -11.60
CA PRO A 582 -46.35 30.06 -12.59
C PRO A 582 -46.50 30.73 -13.96
N GLN A 583 -46.12 32.01 -14.12
CA GLN A 583 -46.37 32.80 -15.34
C GLN A 583 -45.23 32.77 -16.38
N GLY A 584 -44.09 32.12 -16.09
CA GLY A 584 -43.02 31.86 -17.08
C GLY A 584 -42.25 33.10 -17.56
N ALA A 585 -42.22 34.18 -16.76
CA ALA A 585 -41.49 35.40 -17.08
C ALA A 585 -39.97 35.20 -16.90
N ARG A 586 -39.15 35.54 -17.90
CA ARG A 586 -37.68 35.56 -17.81
C ARG A 586 -37.21 36.83 -17.12
N LEU A 587 -36.13 36.73 -16.34
CA LEU A 587 -35.42 37.92 -15.88
C LEU A 587 -34.73 38.61 -17.07
N PRO A 588 -34.60 39.95 -17.04
CA PRO A 588 -33.64 40.63 -17.89
C PRO A 588 -32.22 40.10 -17.60
N ASP A 589 -31.33 40.08 -18.60
CA ASP A 589 -29.90 39.69 -18.45
C ASP A 589 -29.17 40.66 -17.50
N TYR A 590 -29.39 40.49 -16.19
CA TYR A 590 -28.71 41.21 -15.12
C TYR A 590 -27.86 40.21 -14.34
N GLU A 591 -26.66 39.92 -14.87
CA GLU A 591 -25.83 38.83 -14.37
C GLU A 591 -25.07 39.14 -13.06
N HIS A 592 -25.15 40.36 -12.53
CA HIS A 592 -24.30 40.79 -11.41
C HIS A 592 -25.13 41.26 -10.20
N LEU A 593 -24.79 40.75 -9.02
CA LEU A 593 -25.11 41.40 -7.76
C LEU A 593 -24.21 42.64 -7.64
N PRO A 594 -24.68 43.76 -7.07
CA PRO A 594 -23.91 45.01 -7.00
C PRO A 594 -22.59 44.80 -6.24
N GLU A 595 -21.49 45.38 -6.76
CA GLU A 595 -20.13 45.29 -6.16
C GLU A 595 -20.07 45.84 -4.73
N ARG A 596 -21.01 46.72 -4.36
CA ARG A 596 -21.20 47.21 -2.99
C ARG A 596 -22.55 46.74 -2.47
N ALA A 597 -22.52 46.15 -1.27
CA ALA A 597 -23.75 45.85 -0.55
C ALA A 597 -24.54 47.17 -0.33
N PRO A 598 -25.83 47.23 -0.70
CA PRO A 598 -26.67 48.39 -0.42
C PRO A 598 -26.70 48.69 1.08
N ALA A 599 -26.75 49.98 1.45
CA ALA A 599 -26.88 50.36 2.84
C ALA A 599 -28.23 49.88 3.39
N GLU A 600 -28.23 49.25 4.57
CA GLU A 600 -29.46 48.78 5.20
C GLU A 600 -30.01 49.81 6.18
N LEU A 601 -31.34 49.98 6.19
CA LEU A 601 -32.07 50.72 7.22
C LEU A 601 -32.76 49.74 8.17
N SER A 602 -32.78 50.05 9.47
CA SER A 602 -33.66 49.35 10.41
C SER A 602 -35.13 49.75 10.18
N PRO A 603 -36.11 48.92 10.60
CA PRO A 603 -37.51 49.30 10.56
C PRO A 603 -37.82 50.65 11.23
N SER A 604 -37.18 50.94 12.37
CA SER A 604 -37.32 52.23 13.07
C SER A 604 -36.74 53.41 12.28
N ASP A 605 -35.59 53.22 11.62
CA ASP A 605 -34.97 54.29 10.82
C ASP A 605 -35.80 54.60 9.57
N LEU A 606 -36.35 53.55 8.94
CA LEU A 606 -37.25 53.72 7.80
C LEU A 606 -38.52 54.46 8.24
N ARG A 607 -39.11 54.09 9.38
CA ARG A 607 -40.29 54.77 9.92
C ARG A 607 -40.04 56.26 10.14
N ALA A 608 -38.93 56.62 10.79
CA ALA A 608 -38.56 58.01 11.03
C ALA A 608 -38.33 58.83 9.75
N ARG A 609 -37.94 58.18 8.65
CA ARG A 609 -37.77 58.82 7.33
C ARG A 609 -39.08 58.97 6.56
N LEU A 610 -40.06 58.09 6.79
CA LEU A 610 -41.39 58.16 6.18
C LEU A 610 -42.26 59.28 6.78
N ASP A 611 -42.05 59.63 8.05
CA ASP A 611 -42.83 60.66 8.74
C ASP A 611 -42.42 62.11 8.37
N LYS A 612 -41.48 62.32 7.41
CA LYS A 612 -41.03 63.65 6.94
C LYS A 612 -41.78 64.12 5.68
N PRO A 613 -42.41 65.32 5.68
CA PRO A 613 -43.27 65.78 4.57
C PRO A 613 -42.53 66.25 3.30
N GLU A 614 -41.29 66.73 3.38
CA GLU A 614 -40.47 67.12 2.22
C GLU A 614 -39.15 66.32 2.19
N GLY A 615 -38.82 65.70 1.05
CA GLY A 615 -37.60 64.87 0.88
C GLY A 615 -37.63 63.47 1.53
N GLY A 616 -38.79 62.98 1.98
CA GLY A 616 -38.93 61.66 2.61
C GLY A 616 -38.58 60.47 1.71
N ALA A 617 -38.25 59.32 2.31
CA ALA A 617 -37.88 58.11 1.60
C ALA A 617 -39.07 57.52 0.81
N LEU A 618 -38.83 57.03 -0.41
CA LEU A 618 -39.80 56.29 -1.20
C LEU A 618 -39.56 54.79 -1.05
N VAL A 619 -40.55 54.07 -0.53
CA VAL A 619 -40.48 52.61 -0.40
C VAL A 619 -40.89 51.96 -1.71
N ILE A 620 -40.00 51.13 -2.26
CA ILE A 620 -40.24 50.32 -3.46
C ILE A 620 -40.38 48.86 -3.04
N ASP A 621 -41.58 48.32 -3.16
CA ASP A 621 -41.81 46.89 -2.94
C ASP A 621 -41.55 46.13 -4.24
N VAL A 622 -40.50 45.30 -4.24
CA VAL A 622 -40.09 44.49 -5.39
C VAL A 622 -40.70 43.09 -5.40
N GLY A 623 -41.69 42.86 -4.54
CA GLY A 623 -42.57 41.70 -4.60
C GLY A 623 -43.47 41.68 -5.82
N GLU A 624 -44.03 40.51 -6.14
CA GLU A 624 -45.04 40.42 -7.18
C GLU A 624 -46.34 41.12 -6.76
N PRO A 625 -47.18 41.60 -7.70
CA PRO A 625 -48.39 42.35 -7.37
C PRO A 625 -49.35 41.60 -6.46
N GLY A 626 -49.39 40.26 -6.54
CA GLY A 626 -50.17 39.42 -5.63
C GLY A 626 -49.67 39.46 -4.18
N GLU A 627 -48.36 39.56 -3.97
CA GLU A 627 -47.79 39.71 -2.62
C GLU A 627 -48.06 41.10 -2.07
N PHE A 628 -47.87 42.13 -2.89
CA PHE A 628 -48.11 43.53 -2.50
C PHE A 628 -49.55 43.76 -2.04
N ARG A 629 -50.53 43.19 -2.76
CA ARG A 629 -51.94 43.26 -2.36
C ARG A 629 -52.20 42.65 -0.99
N ASN A 630 -51.51 41.57 -0.64
CA ASN A 630 -51.71 40.87 0.63
C ASN A 630 -50.98 41.54 1.80
N TRP A 631 -49.83 42.16 1.55
CA TRP A 631 -49.03 42.84 2.56
C TRP A 631 -48.08 43.85 1.89
N HIS A 632 -48.07 45.09 2.36
CA HIS A 632 -47.03 46.06 1.99
C HIS A 632 -46.89 47.16 3.06
N ILE A 633 -45.77 47.89 3.04
CA ILE A 633 -45.63 49.11 3.87
C ILE A 633 -46.58 50.17 3.32
N PRO A 634 -47.39 50.86 4.15
CA PRO A 634 -48.24 51.94 3.68
C PRO A 634 -47.44 52.98 2.87
N GLN A 635 -48.00 53.44 1.75
CA GLN A 635 -47.36 54.37 0.80
C GLN A 635 -46.19 53.77 -0.02
N ALA A 636 -45.92 52.46 0.08
CA ALA A 636 -45.00 51.80 -0.82
C ALA A 636 -45.55 51.78 -2.25
N ARG A 637 -44.66 51.80 -3.23
CA ARG A 637 -44.98 51.59 -4.64
C ARG A 637 -44.54 50.18 -5.04
N ASN A 638 -45.45 49.38 -5.58
CA ASN A 638 -45.07 48.09 -6.14
C ASN A 638 -44.36 48.28 -7.48
N VAL A 639 -43.12 47.81 -7.56
CA VAL A 639 -42.38 47.67 -8.81
C VAL A 639 -41.69 46.30 -8.76
N PRO A 640 -42.35 45.23 -9.25
CA PRO A 640 -41.79 43.88 -9.22
C PRO A 640 -40.37 43.85 -9.76
N LEU A 641 -39.51 43.03 -9.16
CA LEU A 641 -38.07 43.00 -9.48
C LEU A 641 -37.80 42.84 -10.99
N ARG A 642 -38.62 42.05 -11.69
CA ARG A 642 -38.53 41.83 -13.15
C ARG A 642 -38.75 43.09 -13.99
N LEU A 643 -39.54 44.04 -13.49
CA LEU A 643 -39.85 45.30 -14.16
C LEU A 643 -38.87 46.40 -13.75
N LEU A 644 -38.01 46.18 -12.75
CA LEU A 644 -37.17 47.22 -12.19
C LEU A 644 -36.09 47.70 -13.19
N ALA A 645 -35.57 46.82 -14.04
CA ALA A 645 -34.62 47.20 -15.07
C ALA A 645 -35.23 48.13 -16.15
N THR A 646 -36.52 47.99 -16.45
CA THR A 646 -37.22 48.76 -17.49
C THR A 646 -37.98 49.96 -16.93
N GLU A 647 -38.63 49.81 -15.78
CA GLU A 647 -39.46 50.83 -15.13
C GLU A 647 -38.69 51.63 -14.07
N GLY A 648 -37.56 51.10 -13.57
CA GLY A 648 -36.75 51.75 -12.54
C GLY A 648 -36.14 53.08 -12.98
N ALA A 649 -35.88 53.25 -14.29
CA ALA A 649 -35.40 54.52 -14.85
C ALA A 649 -36.37 55.70 -14.63
N PHE A 650 -37.66 55.42 -14.40
CA PHE A 650 -38.69 56.42 -14.13
C PHE A 650 -38.92 56.68 -12.63
N LEU A 651 -38.12 56.06 -11.76
CA LEU A 651 -38.18 56.33 -10.32
C LEU A 651 -37.53 57.70 -10.01
N PRO A 652 -38.08 58.45 -9.04
CA PRO A 652 -37.57 59.76 -8.67
C PRO A 652 -36.11 59.70 -8.20
N ARG A 653 -35.31 60.68 -8.63
CA ARG A 653 -33.88 60.82 -8.27
C ARG A 653 -33.63 61.80 -7.12
N ASP A 654 -34.64 62.57 -6.75
CA ASP A 654 -34.64 63.58 -5.70
C ASP A 654 -34.99 63.03 -4.30
N ARG A 655 -35.23 61.72 -4.18
CA ARG A 655 -35.59 61.04 -2.93
C ARG A 655 -34.75 59.79 -2.70
N ALA A 656 -34.55 59.45 -1.43
CA ALA A 656 -33.97 58.18 -1.02
C ALA A 656 -34.91 57.01 -1.37
N LEU A 657 -34.41 56.02 -2.11
CA LEU A 657 -35.17 54.82 -2.46
C LEU A 657 -34.89 53.73 -1.43
N VAL A 658 -35.95 53.11 -0.88
CA VAL A 658 -35.82 52.02 0.09
C VAL A 658 -36.52 50.79 -0.46
N PHE A 659 -35.74 49.77 -0.78
CA PHE A 659 -36.22 48.54 -1.38
C PHE A 659 -36.69 47.56 -0.31
N VAL A 660 -37.89 47.00 -0.51
CA VAL A 660 -38.50 46.03 0.40
C VAL A 660 -39.05 44.81 -0.35
N SER A 661 -39.00 43.67 0.31
CA SER A 661 -39.55 42.39 -0.13
C SER A 661 -39.77 41.54 1.11
N ARG A 662 -40.51 40.43 1.01
CA ARG A 662 -40.92 39.60 2.17
C ARG A 662 -39.79 39.34 3.17
N ILE A 663 -38.67 38.82 2.67
CA ILE A 663 -37.47 38.46 3.47
C ILE A 663 -36.23 39.30 3.12
N GLY A 664 -36.39 40.38 2.33
CA GLY A 664 -35.28 41.29 1.95
C GLY A 664 -34.37 40.81 0.80
N ARG A 665 -34.50 39.57 0.30
CA ARG A 665 -33.61 39.02 -0.75
C ARG A 665 -33.75 39.69 -2.11
N ARG A 666 -34.99 39.93 -2.57
CA ARG A 666 -35.24 40.64 -3.84
C ARG A 666 -34.83 42.10 -3.74
N SER A 667 -34.93 42.67 -2.53
CA SER A 667 -34.57 44.05 -2.26
C SER A 667 -33.10 44.35 -2.50
N LEU A 668 -32.21 43.39 -2.20
CA LEU A 668 -30.77 43.53 -2.47
C LEU A 668 -30.48 43.65 -3.98
N LEU A 669 -31.12 42.82 -4.81
CA LEU A 669 -30.96 42.92 -6.27
C LEU A 669 -31.58 44.22 -6.78
N GLY A 670 -32.77 44.58 -6.30
CA GLY A 670 -33.44 45.80 -6.72
C GLY A 670 -32.65 47.06 -6.38
N ALA A 671 -32.10 47.12 -5.16
CA ALA A 671 -31.22 48.22 -4.75
C ALA A 671 -29.93 48.28 -5.59
N GLY A 672 -29.33 47.13 -5.91
CA GLY A 672 -28.16 47.06 -6.78
C GLY A 672 -28.40 47.64 -8.17
N ILE A 673 -29.49 47.21 -8.82
CA ILE A 673 -29.90 47.74 -10.14
C ILE A 673 -30.01 49.26 -10.11
N MET A 674 -30.58 49.83 -9.04
CA MET A 674 -30.71 51.29 -8.92
C MET A 674 -29.38 52.01 -8.68
N GLN A 675 -28.46 51.39 -7.92
CA GLN A 675 -27.12 51.94 -7.72
C GLN A 675 -26.34 51.98 -9.04
N ASP A 676 -26.44 50.93 -9.85
CA ASP A 676 -25.79 50.87 -11.17
C ASP A 676 -26.39 51.87 -12.17
N LEU A 677 -27.69 52.16 -12.06
CA LEU A 677 -28.36 53.24 -12.80
C LEU A 677 -28.00 54.65 -12.27
N GLY A 678 -27.13 54.74 -11.26
CA GLY A 678 -26.60 55.99 -10.71
C GLY A 678 -27.56 56.74 -9.79
N HIS A 679 -28.46 56.04 -9.08
CA HIS A 679 -29.28 56.70 -8.05
C HIS A 679 -28.44 57.08 -6.82
N PRO A 680 -28.56 58.32 -6.32
CA PRO A 680 -27.66 58.86 -5.30
C PRO A 680 -27.90 58.27 -3.90
N GLU A 681 -29.13 57.91 -3.56
CA GLU A 681 -29.51 57.39 -2.25
C GLU A 681 -30.37 56.14 -2.38
N VAL A 682 -29.78 54.96 -2.17
CA VAL A 682 -30.44 53.66 -2.26
C VAL A 682 -30.17 52.83 -1.02
N TYR A 683 -31.25 52.32 -0.42
CA TYR A 683 -31.20 51.51 0.79
C TYR A 683 -32.07 50.25 0.66
N THR A 684 -31.82 49.26 1.50
CA THR A 684 -32.71 48.11 1.69
C THR A 684 -33.25 48.08 3.12
N LEU A 685 -34.44 47.52 3.31
CA LEU A 685 -34.96 47.29 4.66
C LEU A 685 -34.34 46.03 5.28
N ARG A 686 -33.62 46.19 6.40
CA ARG A 686 -33.02 45.09 7.14
C ARG A 686 -34.10 44.11 7.60
N GLY A 687 -33.98 42.85 7.17
CA GLY A 687 -34.94 41.79 7.49
C GLY A 687 -36.26 41.84 6.72
N GLY A 688 -36.40 42.76 5.76
CA GLY A 688 -37.56 42.86 4.88
C GLY A 688 -38.89 43.16 5.60
N MET A 689 -40.00 42.78 4.95
CA MET A 689 -41.35 42.96 5.53
C MET A 689 -41.54 42.21 6.84
N LEU A 690 -40.94 41.03 7.01
CA LEU A 690 -41.08 40.27 8.26
C LEU A 690 -40.51 41.03 9.46
N ALA A 691 -39.39 41.74 9.28
CA ALA A 691 -38.84 42.58 10.34
C ALA A 691 -39.65 43.85 10.59
N TRP A 692 -40.28 44.41 9.55
CA TRP A 692 -41.23 45.52 9.69
C TRP A 692 -42.46 45.12 10.51
N GLU A 693 -43.03 43.95 10.20
CA GLU A 693 -44.15 43.35 10.92
C GLU A 693 -43.78 43.02 12.36
N ALA A 694 -42.63 42.39 12.58
CA ALA A 694 -42.14 42.05 13.91
C ALA A 694 -41.87 43.28 14.78
N ALA A 695 -41.55 44.43 14.18
CA ALA A 695 -41.39 45.70 14.87
C ALA A 695 -42.74 46.38 15.22
N GLY A 696 -43.87 45.78 14.85
CA GLY A 696 -45.22 46.27 15.16
C GLY A 696 -45.66 47.47 14.33
N PHE A 697 -44.99 47.75 13.20
CA PHE A 697 -45.36 48.87 12.35
C PHE A 697 -46.54 48.53 11.42
N PRO A 698 -47.32 49.53 10.97
CA PRO A 698 -48.51 49.29 10.17
C PRO A 698 -48.21 48.61 8.84
N ILE A 699 -49.09 47.69 8.43
CA ILE A 699 -49.07 47.00 7.14
C ILE A 699 -50.38 47.34 6.42
N ALA A 700 -50.29 47.63 5.14
CA ALA A 700 -51.44 47.85 4.27
C ALA A 700 -51.73 46.60 3.42
N VAL A 701 -52.98 46.51 2.98
CA VAL A 701 -53.56 45.45 2.16
C VAL A 701 -54.44 46.16 1.11
N GLU A 702 -54.41 45.72 -0.15
CA GLU A 702 -55.19 46.30 -1.27
C GLU A 702 -56.34 45.40 -1.73
#